data_AF-A0A843KK28-F1
#
_entry.id   AF-A0A843KK28-F1
#
_cell.length_a   1.000
_cell.length_b   1.000
_cell.length_c   1.000
_cell.angle_alpha   90.00
_cell.angle_beta   90.00
_cell.angle_gamma   90.00
#
_symmetry.space_group_name_H-M   'P 1'
#
loop_
_entity.id
_entity.type
_entity.pdbx_description
1 polymer ?
#
loop_
_entity_poly.entity_id
_entity_poly.type
_entity_poly.pdbx_seq_one_letter_code
_entity_poly.pdbx_strand_id
1 'polypeptide(L)'
;MDALRAYAGVPGLLRKVIDENDGDAWAEITGKIDYIYTHIGYALRALDRETGFIGEVQSQVRSGKKLLFKPNLVGPQVIDPVTHGEDLGAPICTDWSVMAALMRWFHDNLDIDYHQMALGEASTSSLLLESVFGRQAGRSITSEAIFEGRSGDFYGGWGFYFVRRYLAERHSPSHTDNPMRGYEESVAGRYFPPGRAGDRLMVYDLNKLCDDLSRGRTVPVPGGANFQEITLHKAIVGGDPRDADDRGDYPGCVLVNVPKMKIHAQDLITNAVKNLGIGLYPTQCPAYTGETSWKYALPSSATPSYKAKLPHMPWVAEVDTASDLPVKDENGDYVVTKTMGMPGTQADVIRAVQNQQVFMVHVSDAIDMINLNHNPEGIAVRIPEGYIWSSLDCVALDHLCARYCFKTVPMAEGLKLKEENGWATEFVHHVPVAKVEGRNIVTAEGLDSPLFRYNLYRYAEERGVGRQQYYVTGWDGITGTPLASLLGHPGRIEDAAFVELMTKTMYYNPTCMLWDMQKTLLCYAEAHDRLTGSSILEQFMEGFDENRDGIIDYDENGQKGFWTLGFSILSHALDLEMTGDYGMLEGRFYQVANLSLKHTDRDWNPQGHDFAREYMLVWIATQAYDMSKAETVSDDPFVPGMQWGGGMWPSWDLAAWHLLSGLVYGGTSPDQVGPGSLYGTAFRYADKTLHNGAYTGSVDQGVSDPRAVATYFRAVSNGADPLDFILYVPAGFGSLAGTKIPNVEETNDPGRIFTAHFAGGQEIW
;
A
#
# COMPACT_ATOMS: atom_id res chain seq x y z
N MET A 1 21.58 -7.76 10.83
CA MET A 1 22.41 -6.60 11.19
C MET A 1 21.70 -5.82 12.29
N ASP A 2 22.37 -4.91 12.99
CA ASP A 2 21.72 -4.05 13.98
C ASP A 2 20.94 -2.93 13.27
N ALA A 3 19.60 -3.00 13.32
CA ALA A 3 18.72 -2.04 12.65
C ALA A 3 18.89 -0.60 13.17
N LEU A 4 19.24 -0.42 14.45
CA LEU A 4 19.44 0.93 15.03
C LEU A 4 20.67 1.65 14.45
N ARG A 5 21.65 0.86 13.99
CA ARG A 5 22.87 1.36 13.34
C ARG A 5 22.71 1.55 11.84
N ALA A 6 21.63 1.05 11.25
CA ALA A 6 21.23 1.36 9.88
C ALA A 6 20.50 2.71 9.85
N TYR A 7 19.31 2.80 9.26
CA TYR A 7 18.64 4.07 8.97
C TYR A 7 17.68 4.59 10.07
N ALA A 8 17.59 3.92 11.21
CA ALA A 8 16.83 4.44 12.34
C ALA A 8 17.32 5.86 12.73
N GLY A 9 16.40 6.81 12.87
CA GLY A 9 16.68 8.21 13.24
C GLY A 9 17.15 9.12 12.11
N VAL A 10 17.33 8.61 10.88
CA VAL A 10 17.75 9.42 9.72
C VAL A 10 16.84 10.63 9.46
N PRO A 11 15.49 10.56 9.55
CA PRO A 11 14.65 11.75 9.30
C PRO A 11 14.96 12.94 10.21
N GLY A 12 15.21 12.69 11.50
CA GLY A 12 15.58 13.74 12.45
C GLY A 12 16.96 14.34 12.19
N LEU A 13 17.92 13.52 11.75
CA LEU A 13 19.24 13.99 11.33
C LEU A 13 19.14 14.79 10.03
N LEU A 14 18.36 14.31 9.06
CA LEU A 14 18.20 14.95 7.76
C LEU A 14 17.58 16.33 7.88
N ARG A 15 16.59 16.49 8.77
CA ARG A 15 16.02 17.79 9.11
C ARG A 15 17.10 18.80 9.52
N LYS A 16 18.02 18.43 10.41
CA LYS A 16 19.14 19.32 10.81
C LYS A 16 20.06 19.65 9.63
N VAL A 17 20.30 18.68 8.74
CA VAL A 17 21.10 18.91 7.54
C VAL A 17 20.43 19.94 6.62
N ILE A 18 19.10 19.90 6.50
CA ILE A 18 18.34 20.83 5.66
C ILE A 18 18.22 22.21 6.32
N ASP A 19 17.78 22.26 7.58
CA ASP A 19 17.43 23.49 8.30
C ASP A 19 18.68 24.27 8.77
N GLU A 20 19.70 23.55 9.23
CA GLU A 20 20.85 24.11 9.96
C GLU A 20 22.17 23.95 9.20
N ASN A 21 22.16 23.21 8.07
CA ASN A 21 23.38 22.79 7.36
C ASN A 21 24.36 22.06 8.30
N ASP A 22 23.83 21.23 9.19
CA ASP A 22 24.58 20.50 10.21
C ASP A 22 25.48 19.42 9.58
N GLY A 23 26.80 19.65 9.63
CA GLY A 23 27.80 18.73 9.11
C GLY A 23 27.99 17.46 9.95
N ASP A 24 27.76 17.53 11.26
CA ASP A 24 27.87 16.38 12.16
C ASP A 24 26.68 15.43 11.97
N ALA A 25 25.47 15.99 11.82
CA ALA A 25 24.29 15.21 11.46
C ALA A 25 24.45 14.50 10.11
N TRP A 26 25.02 15.19 9.11
CA TRP A 26 25.34 14.58 7.82
C TRP A 26 26.39 13.48 7.96
N ALA A 27 27.46 13.70 8.73
CA ALA A 27 28.47 12.68 8.98
C ALA A 27 27.87 11.42 9.63
N GLU A 28 26.96 11.57 10.59
CA GLU A 28 26.24 10.45 11.21
C GLU A 28 25.40 9.68 10.19
N ILE A 29 24.64 10.37 9.34
CA ILE A 29 23.89 9.76 8.23
C ILE A 29 24.83 8.96 7.33
N THR A 30 25.97 9.55 6.94
CA THR A 30 26.90 8.83 6.07
C THR A 30 27.50 7.58 6.73
N GLY A 31 27.76 7.62 8.05
CA GLY A 31 28.22 6.46 8.81
C GLY A 31 27.18 5.34 8.88
N LYS A 32 25.89 5.70 8.94
CA LYS A 32 24.77 4.75 8.82
C LYS A 32 24.71 4.11 7.42
N ILE A 33 24.90 4.90 6.36
CA ILE A 33 24.96 4.37 4.99
C ILE A 33 26.18 3.44 4.80
N ASP A 34 27.35 3.80 5.35
CA ASP A 34 28.56 2.96 5.33
C ASP A 34 28.34 1.61 6.05
N TYR A 35 27.58 1.63 7.15
CA TYR A 35 27.17 0.42 7.86
C TYR A 35 26.28 -0.48 6.98
N ILE A 36 25.28 0.10 6.31
CA ILE A 36 24.41 -0.63 5.37
C ILE A 36 25.21 -1.19 4.19
N TYR A 37 26.10 -0.39 3.58
CA TYR A 37 26.98 -0.78 2.48
C TYR A 37 27.78 -2.05 2.81
N THR A 38 28.34 -2.10 4.03
CA THR A 38 29.11 -3.26 4.50
C THR A 38 28.25 -4.53 4.50
N HIS A 39 27.01 -4.43 4.97
CA HIS A 39 26.11 -5.58 5.13
C HIS A 39 25.44 -6.02 3.82
N ILE A 40 25.10 -5.08 2.93
CA ILE A 40 24.71 -5.38 1.54
C ILE A 40 25.79 -6.23 0.87
N GLY A 41 27.07 -5.90 1.12
CA GLY A 41 28.18 -6.67 0.58
C GLY A 41 28.20 -8.13 1.02
N TYR A 42 27.73 -8.48 2.23
CA TYR A 42 27.62 -9.89 2.63
C TYR A 42 26.56 -10.63 1.82
N ALA A 43 25.38 -10.02 1.64
CA ALA A 43 24.29 -10.60 0.86
C ALA A 43 24.69 -10.80 -0.60
N LEU A 44 25.21 -9.76 -1.25
CA LEU A 44 25.55 -9.81 -2.67
C LEU A 44 26.76 -10.68 -2.98
N ARG A 45 27.80 -10.71 -2.14
CA ARG A 45 28.93 -11.65 -2.33
C ARG A 45 28.52 -13.11 -2.12
N ALA A 46 27.56 -13.38 -1.22
CA ALA A 46 27.02 -14.71 -1.04
C ALA A 46 26.20 -15.13 -2.27
N LEU A 47 25.33 -14.24 -2.77
CA LEU A 47 24.58 -14.48 -4.01
C LEU A 47 25.50 -14.73 -5.21
N ASP A 48 26.55 -13.93 -5.37
CA ASP A 48 27.51 -14.09 -6.47
C ASP A 48 28.27 -15.41 -6.40
N ARG A 49 28.66 -15.86 -5.19
CA ARG A 49 29.33 -17.15 -5.03
C ARG A 49 28.48 -18.32 -5.53
N GLU A 50 27.16 -18.24 -5.34
CA GLU A 50 26.23 -19.30 -5.73
C GLU A 50 25.78 -19.21 -7.20
N THR A 51 25.81 -18.00 -7.79
CA THR A 51 25.15 -17.74 -9.10
C THR A 51 26.05 -17.15 -10.17
N GLY A 52 27.17 -16.53 -9.78
CA GLY A 52 28.05 -15.77 -10.68
C GLY A 52 27.40 -14.52 -11.28
N PHE A 53 26.35 -13.98 -10.67
CA PHE A 53 25.56 -12.89 -11.27
C PHE A 53 26.37 -11.64 -11.59
N ILE A 54 27.47 -11.37 -10.87
CA ILE A 54 28.32 -10.20 -11.13
C ILE A 54 28.82 -10.21 -12.58
N GLY A 55 29.27 -11.36 -13.06
CA GLY A 55 29.78 -11.50 -14.43
C GLY A 55 28.72 -11.18 -15.47
N GLU A 56 27.48 -11.61 -15.23
CA GLU A 56 26.34 -11.35 -16.12
C GLU A 56 25.97 -9.86 -16.12
N VAL A 57 25.88 -9.22 -14.94
CA VAL A 57 25.61 -7.78 -14.83
C VAL A 57 26.66 -6.97 -15.59
N GLN A 58 27.94 -7.24 -15.34
CA GLN A 58 29.03 -6.54 -16.03
C GLN A 58 29.00 -6.75 -17.54
N SER A 59 28.67 -7.96 -18.01
CA SER A 59 28.55 -8.28 -19.43
C SER A 59 27.43 -7.47 -20.10
N GLN A 60 26.24 -7.45 -19.47
CA GLN A 60 25.07 -6.74 -19.97
C GLN A 60 25.30 -5.22 -19.99
N VAL A 61 25.88 -4.64 -18.94
CA VAL A 61 26.21 -3.21 -18.88
C VAL A 61 27.27 -2.83 -19.92
N ARG A 62 28.31 -3.66 -20.11
CA ARG A 62 29.32 -3.46 -21.18
C ARG A 62 28.72 -3.55 -22.59
N SER A 63 27.60 -4.24 -22.76
CA SER A 63 26.85 -4.29 -24.03
C SER A 63 26.02 -3.02 -24.30
N GLY A 64 25.96 -2.09 -23.34
CA GLY A 64 25.28 -0.80 -23.45
C GLY A 64 23.98 -0.71 -22.65
N LYS A 65 23.52 -1.78 -22.00
CA LYS A 65 22.35 -1.73 -21.11
C LYS A 65 22.61 -0.86 -19.88
N LYS A 66 21.57 -0.22 -19.37
CA LYS A 66 21.67 0.49 -18.08
C LYS A 66 21.44 -0.46 -16.91
N LEU A 67 22.13 -0.20 -15.79
CA LEU A 67 21.77 -0.79 -14.51
C LEU A 67 20.66 0.06 -13.88
N LEU A 68 19.40 -0.36 -14.05
CA LEU A 68 18.23 0.40 -13.61
C LEU A 68 17.79 -0.07 -12.23
N PHE A 69 17.82 0.83 -11.26
CA PHE A 69 17.34 0.60 -9.90
C PHE A 69 15.87 1.00 -9.79
N LYS A 70 15.04 0.07 -9.32
CA LYS A 70 13.61 0.29 -9.06
C LYS A 70 13.32 0.11 -7.56
N PRO A 71 13.29 1.20 -6.77
CA PRO A 71 12.80 1.16 -5.39
C PRO A 71 11.29 0.85 -5.33
N ASN A 72 10.74 0.75 -4.13
CA ASN A 72 9.29 0.75 -3.90
C ASN A 72 8.87 2.09 -3.29
N LEU A 73 8.27 2.99 -4.08
CA LEU A 73 7.89 4.34 -3.63
C LEU A 73 6.37 4.57 -3.62
N VAL A 74 5.59 3.61 -3.12
CA VAL A 74 4.11 3.63 -3.07
C VAL A 74 3.51 5.03 -2.81
N GLY A 75 4.02 5.72 -1.79
CA GLY A 75 3.78 7.15 -1.53
C GLY A 75 5.10 7.86 -1.29
N PRO A 76 5.69 8.59 -2.25
CA PRO A 76 7.02 9.18 -2.10
C PRO A 76 7.01 10.43 -1.19
N GLN A 77 6.11 10.49 -0.20
CA GLN A 77 6.03 11.49 0.87
C GLN A 77 6.95 11.08 2.02
N VAL A 78 8.27 11.15 1.84
CA VAL A 78 9.23 10.72 2.89
C VAL A 78 9.77 11.92 3.68
N ILE A 79 10.06 13.01 2.98
CA ILE A 79 10.49 14.29 3.52
C ILE A 79 9.29 15.22 3.48
N ASP A 80 8.86 15.69 4.64
CA ASP A 80 7.77 16.67 4.76
C ASP A 80 8.25 18.03 4.23
N PRO A 81 7.54 18.68 3.28
CA PRO A 81 8.00 19.92 2.67
C PRO A 81 7.86 21.19 3.53
N VAL A 82 7.24 21.09 4.70
CA VAL A 82 7.09 22.19 5.67
C VAL A 82 8.06 22.02 6.84
N THR A 83 8.12 20.83 7.40
CA THR A 83 8.89 20.54 8.62
C THR A 83 10.28 19.97 8.34
N HIS A 84 10.53 19.53 7.10
CA HIS A 84 11.71 18.78 6.65
C HIS A 84 11.99 17.51 7.47
N GLY A 85 11.01 17.08 8.27
CA GLY A 85 11.04 15.88 9.06
C GLY A 85 10.47 14.68 8.31
N GLU A 86 10.12 13.67 9.09
CA GLU A 86 9.48 12.45 8.60
C GLU A 86 8.03 12.71 8.18
N ASP A 87 7.67 12.22 6.99
CA ASP A 87 6.30 12.23 6.48
C ASP A 87 5.74 10.78 6.33
N LEU A 88 4.45 10.64 6.01
CA LEU A 88 3.68 9.39 6.08
C LEU A 88 4.18 8.27 5.17
N GLY A 89 4.92 8.61 4.11
CA GLY A 89 5.54 7.66 3.19
C GLY A 89 6.87 7.07 3.69
N ALA A 90 7.54 7.72 4.65
CA ALA A 90 8.84 7.28 5.15
C ALA A 90 8.91 5.83 5.65
N PRO A 91 7.90 5.28 6.38
CA PRO A 91 7.96 3.88 6.81
C PRO A 91 7.77 2.89 5.66
N ILE A 92 7.01 3.27 4.62
CA ILE A 92 6.52 2.34 3.61
C ILE A 92 7.32 2.36 2.31
N CYS A 93 8.16 3.37 2.09
CA CYS A 93 9.08 3.42 0.96
C CYS A 93 10.37 2.65 1.24
N THR A 94 11.03 2.19 0.18
CA THR A 94 12.43 1.75 0.28
C THR A 94 13.25 2.93 0.79
N ASP A 95 14.02 2.74 1.86
CA ASP A 95 14.79 3.84 2.43
C ASP A 95 15.90 4.29 1.45
N TRP A 96 16.03 5.61 1.24
CA TRP A 96 17.00 6.14 0.28
C TRP A 96 18.45 5.86 0.70
N SER A 97 18.73 5.67 1.99
CA SER A 97 20.05 5.25 2.48
C SER A 97 20.43 3.84 2.02
N VAL A 98 19.45 2.93 1.88
CA VAL A 98 19.66 1.59 1.31
C VAL A 98 20.01 1.72 -0.17
N MET A 99 19.32 2.60 -0.91
CA MET A 99 19.65 2.87 -2.31
C MET A 99 21.07 3.42 -2.46
N ALA A 100 21.48 4.37 -1.62
CA ALA A 100 22.83 4.92 -1.62
C ALA A 100 23.91 3.86 -1.37
N ALA A 101 23.70 3.01 -0.36
CA ALA A 101 24.59 1.90 -0.07
C ALA A 101 24.67 0.90 -1.24
N LEU A 102 23.54 0.59 -1.85
CA LEU A 102 23.45 -0.39 -2.94
C LEU A 102 24.12 0.11 -4.23
N MET A 103 23.80 1.34 -4.66
CA MET A 103 24.42 1.93 -5.85
C MET A 103 25.93 2.06 -5.70
N ARG A 104 26.40 2.48 -4.52
CA ARG A 104 27.84 2.50 -4.21
C ARG A 104 28.45 1.10 -4.32
N TRP A 105 27.76 0.06 -3.84
CA TRP A 105 28.28 -1.31 -3.91
C TRP A 105 28.49 -1.77 -5.35
N PHE A 106 27.52 -1.52 -6.25
CA PHE A 106 27.68 -1.83 -7.66
C PHE A 106 28.82 -1.03 -8.30
N HIS A 107 28.95 0.25 -7.98
CA HIS A 107 30.06 1.07 -8.45
C HIS A 107 31.42 0.49 -7.99
N ASP A 108 31.61 0.37 -6.67
CA ASP A 108 32.90 0.03 -6.07
C ASP A 108 33.37 -1.40 -6.37
N ASN A 109 32.44 -2.34 -6.58
CA ASN A 109 32.77 -3.76 -6.70
C ASN A 109 32.64 -4.30 -8.13
N LEU A 110 31.88 -3.62 -9.01
CA LEU A 110 31.67 -4.08 -10.39
C LEU A 110 32.28 -3.13 -11.44
N ASP A 111 32.89 -2.01 -11.04
CA ASP A 111 33.49 -1.03 -11.96
C ASP A 111 32.44 -0.51 -12.96
N ILE A 112 31.28 -0.12 -12.42
CA ILE A 112 30.15 0.43 -13.18
C ILE A 112 30.00 1.89 -12.78
N ASP A 113 30.20 2.79 -13.73
CA ASP A 113 30.03 4.22 -13.50
C ASP A 113 28.56 4.57 -13.27
N TYR A 114 28.26 5.60 -12.48
CA TYR A 114 26.89 6.03 -12.19
C TYR A 114 26.13 6.49 -13.43
N HIS A 115 26.79 7.02 -14.44
CA HIS A 115 26.12 7.35 -15.70
C HIS A 115 25.62 6.11 -16.45
N GLN A 116 26.14 4.92 -16.15
CA GLN A 116 25.62 3.64 -16.64
C GLN A 116 24.47 3.11 -15.77
N MET A 117 24.19 3.76 -14.64
CA MET A 117 23.06 3.48 -13.77
C MET A 117 21.89 4.43 -14.08
N ALA A 118 20.70 4.06 -13.61
CA ALA A 118 19.50 4.88 -13.64
C ALA A 118 18.58 4.54 -12.47
N LEU A 119 17.73 5.48 -12.07
CA LEU A 119 16.59 5.22 -11.20
C LEU A 119 15.32 5.18 -12.07
N GLY A 120 14.45 4.20 -11.87
CA GLY A 120 13.15 4.16 -12.54
C GLY A 120 12.05 3.78 -11.57
N GLU A 121 11.01 4.62 -11.47
CA GLU A 121 9.88 4.32 -10.59
C GLU A 121 8.52 4.67 -11.20
N ALA A 122 7.50 3.88 -10.85
CA ALA A 122 6.11 4.05 -11.31
C ALA A 122 5.13 4.17 -10.15
N SER A 123 5.41 5.10 -9.23
CA SER A 123 4.57 5.35 -8.07
C SER A 123 3.21 5.89 -8.49
N THR A 124 2.15 5.26 -7.99
CA THR A 124 0.75 5.59 -8.25
C THR A 124 0.38 6.99 -7.76
N SER A 125 1.04 7.49 -6.70
CA SER A 125 0.76 8.80 -6.07
C SER A 125 1.63 9.95 -6.58
N SER A 126 2.62 9.69 -7.44
CA SER A 126 3.55 10.72 -7.95
C SER A 126 2.84 11.88 -8.66
N LEU A 127 1.83 11.57 -9.50
CA LEU A 127 1.05 12.55 -10.25
C LEU A 127 0.20 13.43 -9.34
N LEU A 128 -0.40 12.84 -8.29
CA LEU A 128 -1.13 13.57 -7.27
C LEU A 128 -0.21 14.57 -6.56
N LEU A 129 0.98 14.10 -6.17
CA LEU A 129 1.97 14.90 -5.45
C LEU A 129 2.56 16.02 -6.30
N GLU A 130 2.69 15.84 -7.60
CA GLU A 130 3.13 16.92 -8.52
C GLU A 130 2.21 18.14 -8.39
N SER A 131 0.90 17.92 -8.34
CA SER A 131 -0.07 19.01 -8.19
C SER A 131 -0.09 19.58 -6.76
N VAL A 132 -0.06 18.73 -5.73
CA VAL A 132 -0.05 19.18 -4.32
C VAL A 132 1.20 19.99 -4.00
N PHE A 133 2.38 19.43 -4.26
CA PHE A 133 3.66 20.12 -3.99
C PHE A 133 3.89 21.29 -4.95
N GLY A 134 3.38 21.24 -6.18
CA GLY A 134 3.42 22.38 -7.08
C GLY A 134 2.65 23.59 -6.57
N ARG A 135 1.44 23.37 -6.02
CA ARG A 135 0.66 24.43 -5.35
C ARG A 135 1.40 24.97 -4.13
N GLN A 136 1.94 24.09 -3.28
CA GLN A 136 2.66 24.48 -2.07
C GLN A 136 3.94 25.28 -2.38
N ALA A 137 4.70 24.87 -3.39
CA ALA A 137 5.93 25.56 -3.80
C ALA A 137 5.67 26.83 -4.62
N GLY A 138 4.43 27.08 -5.07
CA GLY A 138 4.09 28.20 -5.95
C GLY A 138 4.71 28.11 -7.35
N ARG A 139 5.18 26.92 -7.76
CA ARG A 139 5.79 26.62 -9.07
C ARG A 139 5.63 25.14 -9.40
N SER A 140 5.85 24.75 -10.65
CA SER A 140 5.83 23.34 -11.03
C SER A 140 6.89 22.51 -10.28
N ILE A 141 6.47 21.35 -9.77
CA ILE A 141 7.30 20.32 -9.16
C ILE A 141 6.98 19.00 -9.89
N THR A 142 7.92 18.45 -10.64
CA THR A 142 7.70 17.23 -11.44
C THR A 142 7.75 15.97 -10.57
N SER A 143 7.20 14.84 -11.05
CA SER A 143 7.40 13.51 -10.45
C SER A 143 8.87 13.20 -10.16
N GLU A 144 9.77 13.48 -11.11
CA GLU A 144 11.19 13.25 -10.94
C GLU A 144 11.79 14.16 -9.85
N ALA A 145 11.33 15.40 -9.72
CA ALA A 145 11.72 16.28 -8.61
C ALA A 145 11.26 15.72 -7.25
N ILE A 146 10.09 15.07 -7.20
CA ILE A 146 9.59 14.38 -6.01
C ILE A 146 10.48 13.18 -5.67
N PHE A 147 10.91 12.40 -6.65
CA PHE A 147 11.85 11.29 -6.40
C PHE A 147 13.23 11.79 -5.95
N GLU A 148 13.72 12.89 -6.55
CA GLU A 148 14.92 13.59 -6.09
C GLU A 148 14.77 14.08 -4.64
N GLY A 149 13.57 14.49 -4.22
CA GLY A 149 13.32 14.99 -2.86
C GLY A 149 13.87 16.39 -2.61
N ARG A 150 14.47 17.01 -3.64
CA ARG A 150 14.96 18.38 -3.65
C ARG A 150 14.82 18.97 -5.05
N SER A 151 14.33 20.21 -5.14
CA SER A 151 14.34 21.03 -6.35
C SER A 151 14.63 22.47 -5.95
N GLY A 152 15.81 23.00 -6.24
CA GLY A 152 16.21 24.33 -5.76
C GLY A 152 16.22 24.43 -4.22
N ASP A 153 15.36 25.29 -3.69
CA ASP A 153 15.09 25.53 -2.27
C ASP A 153 13.95 24.67 -1.68
N PHE A 154 13.18 24.00 -2.55
CA PHE A 154 12.14 23.08 -2.14
C PHE A 154 12.76 21.74 -1.74
N TYR A 155 12.43 21.26 -0.54
CA TYR A 155 12.69 19.92 -0.05
C TYR A 155 11.36 19.25 0.19
N GLY A 156 11.17 18.04 -0.33
CA GLY A 156 9.90 17.34 -0.25
C GLY A 156 9.87 16.20 -1.24
N GLY A 157 9.38 15.04 -0.82
CA GLY A 157 9.42 13.83 -1.63
C GLY A 157 10.29 12.73 -1.01
N TRP A 158 10.97 11.93 -1.83
CA TRP A 158 11.71 10.75 -1.35
C TRP A 158 13.10 11.06 -0.78
N GLY A 159 14.05 11.49 -1.63
CA GLY A 159 15.40 11.83 -1.17
C GLY A 159 16.56 11.34 -2.05
N PHE A 160 16.35 11.06 -3.35
CA PHE A 160 17.43 10.64 -4.24
C PHE A 160 18.56 11.68 -4.39
N TYR A 161 18.28 12.96 -4.17
CA TYR A 161 19.29 14.01 -4.07
C TYR A 161 20.35 13.69 -3.01
N PHE A 162 19.93 13.17 -1.85
CA PHE A 162 20.84 12.81 -0.77
C PHE A 162 21.64 11.54 -1.08
N VAL A 163 21.09 10.64 -1.91
CA VAL A 163 21.84 9.54 -2.51
C VAL A 163 22.99 10.09 -3.34
N ARG A 164 22.70 10.99 -4.30
CA ARG A 164 23.73 11.60 -5.17
C ARG A 164 24.80 12.32 -4.36
N ARG A 165 24.39 13.09 -3.34
CA ARG A 165 25.31 13.81 -2.44
C ARG A 165 26.25 12.83 -1.73
N TYR A 166 25.70 11.79 -1.09
CA TYR A 166 26.52 10.79 -0.41
C TYR A 166 27.51 10.13 -1.39
N LEU A 167 27.03 9.70 -2.56
CA LEU A 167 27.87 9.05 -3.56
C LEU A 167 29.02 9.97 -3.98
N ALA A 168 28.74 11.24 -4.33
CA ALA A 168 29.74 12.21 -4.76
C ALA A 168 30.87 12.42 -3.74
N GLU A 169 30.53 12.42 -2.44
CA GLU A 169 31.49 12.64 -1.35
C GLU A 169 32.36 11.39 -1.03
N ARG A 170 32.00 10.21 -1.54
CA ARG A 170 32.74 8.96 -1.29
C ARG A 170 33.76 8.59 -2.36
N HIS A 171 33.87 9.38 -3.43
CA HIS A 171 34.95 9.23 -4.41
C HIS A 171 36.24 9.92 -3.98
N SER A 172 37.35 9.43 -4.54
CA SER A 172 38.56 10.26 -4.65
C SER A 172 38.21 11.54 -5.43
N PRO A 173 38.68 12.72 -5.00
CA PRO A 173 38.50 13.98 -5.75
C PRO A 173 39.03 13.96 -7.18
N SER A 174 39.87 12.97 -7.53
CA SER A 174 40.40 12.76 -8.88
C SER A 174 39.50 11.94 -9.81
N HIS A 175 38.38 11.40 -9.30
CA HIS A 175 37.46 10.58 -10.09
C HIS A 175 36.60 11.46 -11.01
N THR A 176 36.36 11.03 -12.25
CA THR A 176 35.59 11.81 -13.24
C THR A 176 34.11 11.47 -13.27
N ASP A 177 33.72 10.32 -12.71
CA ASP A 177 32.32 9.95 -12.53
C ASP A 177 31.69 10.79 -11.43
N ASN A 178 30.59 11.45 -11.75
CA ASN A 178 29.93 12.40 -10.88
C ASN A 178 28.43 12.09 -10.81
N PRO A 179 27.94 11.51 -9.69
CA PRO A 179 26.53 11.14 -9.54
C PRO A 179 25.59 12.35 -9.49
N MET A 180 26.11 13.59 -9.39
CA MET A 180 25.31 14.81 -9.50
C MET A 180 24.96 15.17 -10.95
N ARG A 181 25.67 14.63 -11.95
CA ARG A 181 25.32 14.85 -13.36
C ARG A 181 23.96 14.21 -13.66
N GLY A 182 23.05 14.98 -14.24
CA GLY A 182 21.66 14.58 -14.48
C GLY A 182 20.65 15.13 -13.47
N TYR A 183 21.09 15.65 -12.32
CA TYR A 183 20.17 16.20 -11.31
C TYR A 183 19.30 17.33 -11.86
N GLU A 184 19.90 18.33 -12.52
CA GLU A 184 19.17 19.47 -13.08
C GLU A 184 18.20 19.05 -14.20
N GLU A 185 18.58 18.06 -15.02
CA GLU A 185 17.70 17.47 -16.02
C GLU A 185 16.53 16.71 -15.37
N SER A 186 16.79 15.91 -14.33
CA SER A 186 15.77 15.15 -13.60
C SER A 186 14.76 16.07 -12.91
N VAL A 187 15.19 17.06 -12.11
CA VAL A 187 14.25 17.96 -11.43
C VAL A 187 13.45 18.86 -12.38
N ALA A 188 13.96 19.09 -13.59
CA ALA A 188 13.26 19.82 -14.63
C ALA A 188 12.33 18.94 -15.48
N GLY A 189 12.25 17.63 -15.21
CA GLY A 189 11.48 16.67 -16.02
C GLY A 189 11.99 16.53 -17.46
N ARG A 190 13.26 16.84 -17.72
CA ARG A 190 13.85 16.75 -19.06
C ARG A 190 14.20 15.31 -19.37
N TYR A 191 13.40 14.71 -20.23
CA TYR A 191 13.56 13.33 -20.63
C TYR A 191 14.68 13.14 -21.67
N PHE A 192 15.59 12.21 -21.38
CA PHE A 192 16.56 11.68 -22.33
C PHE A 192 16.41 10.16 -22.39
N PRO A 193 16.29 9.54 -23.58
CA PRO A 193 16.35 8.08 -23.68
C PRO A 193 17.64 7.55 -23.02
N PRO A 194 17.63 6.38 -22.36
CA PRO A 194 18.78 5.86 -21.64
C PRO A 194 20.08 5.80 -22.45
N GLY A 195 20.01 5.50 -23.75
CA GLY A 195 21.18 5.48 -24.64
C GLY A 195 21.72 6.87 -25.00
N ARG A 196 20.93 7.93 -24.80
CA ARG A 196 21.31 9.34 -25.05
C ARG A 196 21.54 10.15 -23.77
N ALA A 197 21.43 9.53 -22.60
CA ALA A 197 21.66 10.19 -21.31
C ALA A 197 23.10 10.73 -21.17
N GLY A 198 24.07 10.14 -21.89
CA GLY A 198 25.47 10.54 -21.84
C GLY A 198 26.12 10.17 -20.51
N ASP A 199 26.77 11.14 -19.88
CA ASP A 199 27.46 11.03 -18.60
C ASP A 199 26.57 11.37 -17.38
N ARG A 200 25.25 11.25 -17.55
CA ARG A 200 24.25 11.59 -16.53
C ARG A 200 23.66 10.35 -15.88
N LEU A 201 23.53 10.39 -14.56
CA LEU A 201 22.68 9.48 -13.79
C LEU A 201 21.25 10.03 -13.82
N MET A 202 20.36 9.39 -14.58
CA MET A 202 19.00 9.88 -14.80
C MET A 202 17.96 9.18 -13.91
N VAL A 203 16.94 9.94 -13.53
CA VAL A 203 15.69 9.44 -12.94
C VAL A 203 14.60 9.38 -14.02
N TYR A 204 13.84 8.28 -14.06
CA TYR A 204 12.72 8.07 -14.98
C TYR A 204 11.41 7.84 -14.23
N ASP A 205 10.40 8.67 -14.47
CA ASP A 205 9.02 8.33 -14.15
C ASP A 205 8.47 7.33 -15.19
N LEU A 206 8.32 6.08 -14.76
CA LEU A 206 7.87 4.98 -15.59
C LEU A 206 6.35 5.04 -15.87
N ASN A 207 5.60 5.98 -15.27
CA ASN A 207 4.17 6.16 -15.55
C ASN A 207 3.89 6.96 -16.82
N LYS A 208 4.73 7.94 -17.18
CA LYS A 208 4.44 9.03 -18.13
C LYS A 208 4.69 8.65 -19.59
N LEU A 209 3.93 7.68 -20.11
CA LEU A 209 3.99 7.31 -21.53
C LEU A 209 3.22 8.27 -22.44
N CYS A 210 2.29 9.07 -21.89
CA CYS A 210 1.49 10.01 -22.68
C CYS A 210 2.28 11.21 -23.20
N ASP A 211 3.33 11.63 -22.49
CA ASP A 211 4.16 12.78 -22.88
C ASP A 211 4.86 12.54 -24.22
N ASP A 212 5.25 11.29 -24.47
CA ASP A 212 5.85 10.84 -25.70
C ASP A 212 5.58 9.33 -25.86
N LEU A 213 4.68 9.00 -26.77
CA LEU A 213 4.26 7.62 -27.04
C LEU A 213 5.43 6.72 -27.45
N SER A 214 6.52 7.28 -27.98
CA SER A 214 7.71 6.51 -28.35
C SER A 214 8.43 5.93 -27.13
N ARG A 215 8.14 6.40 -25.90
CA ARG A 215 8.68 5.84 -24.64
C ARG A 215 8.07 4.48 -24.29
N GLY A 216 6.89 4.15 -24.83
CA GLY A 216 6.18 2.91 -24.57
C GLY A 216 6.49 1.83 -25.61
N ARG A 217 6.49 0.57 -25.19
CA ARG A 217 6.50 -0.59 -26.09
C ARG A 217 5.55 -1.66 -25.60
N THR A 218 4.63 -2.08 -26.47
CA THR A 218 3.76 -3.23 -26.22
C THR A 218 4.52 -4.52 -26.50
N VAL A 219 4.54 -5.42 -25.53
CA VAL A 219 5.25 -6.69 -25.60
C VAL A 219 4.31 -7.86 -25.28
N PRO A 220 4.50 -9.03 -25.92
CA PRO A 220 3.65 -10.19 -25.66
C PRO A 220 3.93 -10.80 -24.27
N VAL A 221 2.88 -11.32 -23.65
CA VAL A 221 2.94 -12.09 -22.42
C VAL A 221 2.84 -13.57 -22.77
N PRO A 222 3.90 -14.38 -22.59
CA PRO A 222 3.83 -15.81 -22.85
C PRO A 222 2.71 -16.48 -22.05
N GLY A 223 1.69 -16.98 -22.76
CA GLY A 223 0.51 -17.61 -22.16
C GLY A 223 -0.28 -16.68 -21.25
N GLY A 224 -0.37 -15.38 -21.56
CA GLY A 224 -1.05 -14.36 -20.74
C GLY A 224 -2.36 -14.80 -20.10
N ALA A 225 -2.50 -14.54 -18.80
CA ALA A 225 -3.65 -14.96 -18.00
C ALA A 225 -4.76 -13.89 -17.98
N ASN A 226 -4.41 -12.67 -17.58
CA ASN A 226 -5.26 -11.49 -17.65
C ASN A 226 -4.97 -10.66 -18.90
N PHE A 227 -3.69 -10.62 -19.34
CA PHE A 227 -3.26 -9.83 -20.49
C PHE A 227 -2.44 -10.67 -21.46
N GLN A 228 -2.82 -10.68 -22.74
CA GLN A 228 -2.00 -11.31 -23.80
C GLN A 228 -0.79 -10.45 -24.19
N GLU A 229 -0.87 -9.14 -23.96
CA GLU A 229 0.20 -8.19 -24.22
C GLU A 229 0.12 -7.01 -23.23
N ILE A 230 1.28 -6.44 -22.89
CA ILE A 230 1.38 -5.33 -21.93
C ILE A 230 2.25 -4.23 -22.54
N THR A 231 1.83 -2.98 -22.36
CA THR A 231 2.59 -1.80 -22.76
C THR A 231 3.44 -1.34 -21.58
N LEU A 232 4.75 -1.34 -21.77
CA LEU A 232 5.75 -1.03 -20.74
C LEU A 232 6.66 0.11 -21.18
N HIS A 233 7.27 0.80 -20.21
CA HIS A 233 8.29 1.81 -20.48
C HIS A 233 9.56 1.17 -21.07
N LYS A 234 10.07 1.72 -22.18
CA LYS A 234 11.24 1.18 -22.90
C LYS A 234 12.54 1.24 -22.10
N ALA A 235 12.63 2.08 -21.07
CA ALA A 235 13.76 2.02 -20.13
C ALA A 235 13.88 0.65 -19.43
N ILE A 236 12.77 -0.09 -19.29
CA ILE A 236 12.78 -1.47 -18.79
C ILE A 236 13.05 -2.45 -19.92
N VAL A 237 12.20 -2.44 -20.95
CA VAL A 237 12.13 -3.53 -21.93
C VAL A 237 13.01 -3.32 -23.17
N GLY A 238 13.57 -2.13 -23.38
CA GLY A 238 14.34 -1.74 -24.57
C GLY A 238 13.48 -1.31 -25.77
N GLY A 239 14.12 -0.77 -26.81
CA GLY A 239 13.50 -0.32 -28.05
C GLY A 239 13.08 -1.45 -28.99
N ASP A 240 12.31 -1.18 -30.05
CA ASP A 240 11.87 -2.19 -31.03
C ASP A 240 13.09 -2.97 -31.56
N PRO A 241 13.15 -4.31 -31.41
CA PRO A 241 14.27 -5.12 -31.88
C PRO A 241 14.60 -4.97 -33.38
N ARG A 242 13.64 -4.48 -34.18
CA ARG A 242 13.75 -4.28 -35.63
C ARG A 242 14.19 -2.88 -36.03
N ASP A 243 14.26 -1.95 -35.07
CA ASP A 243 14.69 -0.57 -35.28
C ASP A 243 16.06 -0.36 -34.61
N ALA A 244 17.07 -0.02 -35.41
CA ALA A 244 18.44 0.16 -34.90
C ALA A 244 18.59 1.47 -34.11
N ASP A 245 17.88 2.52 -34.51
CA ASP A 245 17.95 3.83 -33.86
C ASP A 245 17.21 3.78 -32.53
N ASP A 246 16.02 3.15 -32.49
CA ASP A 246 15.26 2.97 -31.26
C ASP A 246 15.98 2.05 -30.26
N ARG A 247 16.70 1.01 -30.72
CA ARG A 247 17.60 0.21 -29.85
C ARG A 247 18.78 1.01 -29.34
N GLY A 248 19.31 1.92 -30.14
CA GLY A 248 20.36 2.84 -29.72
C GLY A 248 19.88 3.77 -28.61
N ASP A 249 18.67 4.30 -28.73
CA ASP A 249 18.04 5.18 -27.74
C ASP A 249 17.61 4.42 -26.48
N TYR A 250 17.17 3.18 -26.65
CA TYR A 250 16.67 2.30 -25.59
C TYR A 250 17.41 0.94 -25.61
N PRO A 251 18.64 0.89 -25.08
CA PRO A 251 19.42 -0.35 -25.05
C PRO A 251 18.84 -1.45 -24.16
N GLY A 252 17.82 -1.11 -23.34
CA GLY A 252 17.28 -1.98 -22.30
C GLY A 252 18.08 -1.88 -21.00
N CYS A 253 17.73 -2.72 -20.02
CA CYS A 253 18.34 -2.68 -18.70
C CYS A 253 18.73 -4.05 -18.15
N VAL A 254 19.63 -4.02 -17.17
CA VAL A 254 19.64 -4.95 -16.04
C VAL A 254 18.79 -4.29 -14.95
N LEU A 255 17.76 -4.98 -14.47
CA LEU A 255 16.82 -4.44 -13.50
C LEU A 255 17.22 -4.87 -12.08
N VAL A 256 17.57 -3.90 -11.24
CA VAL A 256 17.77 -4.08 -9.80
C VAL A 256 16.49 -3.68 -9.09
N ASN A 257 15.68 -4.67 -8.72
CA ASN A 257 14.44 -4.49 -7.98
C ASN A 257 14.75 -4.35 -6.47
N VAL A 258 14.37 -3.24 -5.86
CA VAL A 258 14.71 -2.93 -4.46
C VAL A 258 13.44 -2.69 -3.63
N PRO A 259 12.64 -3.74 -3.35
CA PRO A 259 11.39 -3.59 -2.63
C PRO A 259 11.57 -3.26 -1.15
N LYS A 260 10.56 -2.63 -0.54
CA LYS A 260 10.38 -2.51 0.91
C LYS A 260 9.48 -3.63 1.41
N MET A 261 9.95 -4.41 2.38
CA MET A 261 9.19 -5.54 2.93
C MET A 261 8.07 -5.04 3.88
N LYS A 262 6.82 -5.34 3.54
CA LYS A 262 5.63 -4.90 4.30
C LYS A 262 4.40 -5.77 4.06
N ILE A 263 3.49 -5.84 5.04
CA ILE A 263 2.17 -6.49 4.87
C ILE A 263 1.26 -5.59 4.04
N HIS A 264 0.53 -6.16 3.08
CA HIS A 264 -0.23 -5.42 2.07
C HIS A 264 -1.74 -5.44 2.34
N ALA A 265 -2.50 -4.48 1.79
CA ALA A 265 -3.92 -4.26 2.12
C ALA A 265 -4.91 -4.95 1.17
N GLN A 266 -4.41 -5.58 0.11
CA GLN A 266 -5.17 -6.38 -0.87
C GLN A 266 -4.43 -7.67 -1.29
N ASP A 267 -3.35 -8.01 -0.59
CA ASP A 267 -2.44 -9.13 -0.92
C ASP A 267 -1.63 -9.45 0.33
N LEU A 268 -0.88 -10.55 0.36
CA LEU A 268 -0.19 -10.97 1.59
C LEU A 268 0.96 -10.02 1.96
N ILE A 269 1.92 -9.83 1.07
CA ILE A 269 3.08 -8.95 1.29
C ILE A 269 3.35 -8.09 0.07
N THR A 270 3.92 -6.90 0.29
CA THR A 270 4.70 -6.20 -0.74
C THR A 270 6.15 -6.57 -0.57
N ASN A 271 6.70 -7.24 -1.58
CA ASN A 271 8.13 -7.47 -1.72
C ASN A 271 8.51 -7.54 -3.21
N ALA A 272 9.32 -8.52 -3.65
CA ALA A 272 9.88 -8.52 -4.99
C ALA A 272 8.83 -8.73 -6.09
N VAL A 273 7.91 -9.68 -5.91
CA VAL A 273 6.85 -9.97 -6.89
C VAL A 273 5.92 -8.76 -6.99
N LYS A 274 5.43 -8.23 -5.87
CA LYS A 274 4.49 -7.10 -5.86
C LYS A 274 5.08 -5.80 -6.42
N ASN A 275 6.33 -5.48 -6.08
CA ASN A 275 6.96 -4.24 -6.54
C ASN A 275 7.09 -4.18 -8.07
N LEU A 276 7.29 -5.33 -8.72
CA LEU A 276 7.26 -5.43 -10.18
C LEU A 276 5.83 -5.63 -10.72
N GLY A 277 5.09 -6.50 -10.06
CA GLY A 277 3.78 -7.02 -10.43
C GLY A 277 2.69 -5.96 -10.54
N ILE A 278 2.83 -4.83 -9.83
CA ILE A 278 1.99 -3.65 -10.01
C ILE A 278 2.80 -2.43 -10.44
N GLY A 279 4.05 -2.32 -9.96
CA GLY A 279 4.90 -1.15 -10.15
C GLY A 279 5.49 -1.00 -11.55
N LEU A 280 5.20 -1.89 -12.51
CA LEU A 280 5.63 -1.75 -13.90
C LEU A 280 4.52 -1.38 -14.88
N TYR A 281 3.25 -1.47 -14.48
CA TYR A 281 2.14 -0.96 -15.29
C TYR A 281 2.12 0.58 -15.24
N PRO A 282 2.26 1.30 -16.37
CA PRO A 282 2.29 2.76 -16.36
C PRO A 282 0.90 3.35 -16.12
N THR A 283 0.79 4.31 -15.20
CA THR A 283 -0.50 4.94 -14.88
C THR A 283 -1.01 5.80 -16.05
N GLN A 284 -0.13 6.58 -16.69
CA GLN A 284 -0.46 7.35 -17.90
C GLN A 284 -0.06 6.60 -19.17
N CYS A 285 -0.58 5.37 -19.31
CA CYS A 285 -0.51 4.59 -20.56
C CYS A 285 -1.79 4.86 -21.38
N PRO A 286 -1.73 5.58 -22.52
CA PRO A 286 -2.92 5.86 -23.30
C PRO A 286 -3.56 4.58 -23.85
N ALA A 287 -4.89 4.48 -23.75
CA ALA A 287 -5.66 3.44 -24.43
C ALA A 287 -5.73 3.69 -25.95
N TYR A 288 -5.85 4.97 -26.33
CA TYR A 288 -5.86 5.47 -27.70
C TYR A 288 -5.02 6.74 -27.82
N THR A 289 -4.58 7.08 -29.02
CA THR A 289 -3.77 8.29 -29.27
C THR A 289 -4.59 9.57 -29.07
N GLY A 290 -4.12 10.48 -28.21
CA GLY A 290 -4.71 11.82 -28.02
C GLY A 290 -5.87 11.91 -27.03
N GLU A 291 -6.13 10.85 -26.26
CA GLU A 291 -7.22 10.80 -25.26
C GLU A 291 -6.66 10.68 -23.82
N THR A 292 -7.39 11.22 -22.84
CA THR A 292 -7.15 11.00 -21.39
C THR A 292 -7.76 9.69 -20.89
N SER A 293 -7.94 8.72 -21.79
CA SER A 293 -8.37 7.36 -21.46
C SER A 293 -7.15 6.48 -21.26
N TRP A 294 -7.00 5.92 -20.06
CA TRP A 294 -5.82 5.15 -19.68
C TRP A 294 -6.08 3.65 -19.79
N LYS A 295 -5.09 2.89 -20.25
CA LYS A 295 -5.18 1.43 -20.41
C LYS A 295 -5.28 0.70 -19.06
N TYR A 296 -4.59 1.21 -18.04
CA TYR A 296 -4.44 0.53 -16.74
C TYR A 296 -5.03 1.31 -15.57
N ALA A 297 -5.37 2.59 -15.75
CA ALA A 297 -5.69 3.50 -14.65
C ALA A 297 -7.06 4.17 -14.76
N LEU A 298 -7.54 4.64 -13.62
CA LEU A 298 -8.69 5.54 -13.47
C LEU A 298 -8.29 6.75 -12.60
N PRO A 299 -9.05 7.86 -12.65
CA PRO A 299 -10.13 8.11 -13.62
C PRO A 299 -9.58 8.35 -15.03
N SER A 300 -10.44 8.37 -16.05
CA SER A 300 -10.06 8.81 -17.40
C SER A 300 -9.93 10.34 -17.48
N SER A 301 -9.07 10.93 -16.64
CA SER A 301 -8.81 12.38 -16.55
C SER A 301 -7.32 12.69 -16.77
N ALA A 302 -6.94 13.97 -16.72
CA ALA A 302 -5.55 14.39 -16.89
C ALA A 302 -4.61 13.85 -15.78
N THR A 303 -5.15 13.56 -14.60
CA THR A 303 -4.41 13.10 -13.42
C THR A 303 -4.95 11.76 -12.93
N PRO A 304 -4.74 10.67 -13.69
CA PRO A 304 -5.13 9.34 -13.21
C PRO A 304 -4.40 9.02 -11.91
N SER A 305 -5.12 8.40 -10.98
CA SER A 305 -4.66 8.25 -9.61
C SER A 305 -4.44 6.81 -9.21
N TYR A 306 -5.24 5.84 -9.67
CA TYR A 306 -5.07 4.43 -9.34
C TYR A 306 -4.96 3.57 -10.59
N LYS A 307 -4.19 2.47 -10.48
CA LYS A 307 -4.14 1.40 -11.51
C LYS A 307 -5.39 0.51 -11.45
N ALA A 308 -6.56 1.15 -11.46
CA ALA A 308 -7.87 0.58 -11.15
C ALA A 308 -8.41 -0.39 -12.22
N LYS A 309 -7.92 -0.29 -13.46
CA LYS A 309 -8.34 -1.19 -14.55
C LYS A 309 -7.57 -2.52 -14.55
N LEU A 310 -6.61 -2.68 -13.65
CA LEU A 310 -5.98 -3.97 -13.41
C LEU A 310 -6.93 -4.88 -12.60
N PRO A 311 -7.05 -6.17 -12.92
CA PRO A 311 -7.73 -7.11 -12.04
C PRO A 311 -7.01 -7.22 -10.69
N HIS A 312 -7.61 -6.65 -9.63
CA HIS A 312 -7.13 -6.73 -8.25
C HIS A 312 -7.78 -7.86 -7.44
N MET A 313 -8.79 -8.52 -8.02
CA MET A 313 -9.48 -9.70 -7.51
C MET A 313 -10.00 -10.52 -8.70
N PRO A 314 -10.35 -11.81 -8.54
CA PRO A 314 -10.81 -12.62 -9.67
C PRO A 314 -12.06 -12.06 -10.35
N TRP A 315 -13.07 -11.66 -9.60
CA TRP A 315 -14.31 -11.12 -10.16
C TRP A 315 -14.17 -9.63 -10.48
N VAL A 316 -14.25 -9.27 -11.75
CA VAL A 316 -14.20 -7.88 -12.22
C VAL A 316 -15.58 -7.47 -12.68
N ALA A 317 -16.14 -6.41 -12.08
CA ALA A 317 -17.46 -5.89 -12.42
C ALA A 317 -17.42 -5.02 -13.68
N GLU A 318 -18.48 -5.11 -14.50
CA GLU A 318 -18.76 -4.12 -15.54
C GLU A 318 -19.30 -2.84 -14.86
N VAL A 319 -18.73 -1.68 -15.24
CA VAL A 319 -19.06 -0.38 -14.64
C VAL A 319 -19.73 0.49 -15.69
N ASP A 320 -20.89 1.06 -15.35
CA ASP A 320 -21.52 2.11 -16.15
C ASP A 320 -20.74 3.41 -15.95
N THR A 321 -20.04 3.83 -17.00
CA THR A 321 -19.23 5.05 -17.00
C THR A 321 -20.00 6.35 -16.76
N ALA A 322 -21.33 6.35 -16.90
CA ALA A 322 -22.15 7.54 -16.64
C ALA A 322 -22.51 7.69 -15.16
N SER A 323 -22.70 6.58 -14.45
CA SER A 323 -23.10 6.57 -13.04
C SER A 323 -21.98 6.17 -12.07
N ASP A 324 -20.86 5.66 -12.59
CA ASP A 324 -19.77 5.05 -11.83
C ASP A 324 -20.23 3.87 -10.93
N LEU A 325 -21.35 3.23 -11.28
CA LEU A 325 -21.96 2.10 -10.57
C LEU A 325 -21.85 0.79 -11.37
N PRO A 326 -21.90 -0.38 -10.70
CA PRO A 326 -21.87 -1.66 -11.41
C PRO A 326 -23.15 -1.89 -12.21
N VAL A 327 -23.01 -2.47 -13.40
CA VAL A 327 -24.14 -2.91 -14.22
C VAL A 327 -24.79 -4.14 -13.59
N LYS A 328 -26.13 -4.15 -13.57
CA LYS A 328 -26.94 -5.31 -13.21
C LYS A 328 -27.63 -5.89 -14.43
N ASP A 329 -27.78 -7.21 -14.46
CA ASP A 329 -28.53 -7.92 -15.49
C ASP A 329 -30.06 -7.84 -15.26
N GLU A 330 -30.83 -8.55 -16.09
CA GLU A 330 -32.30 -8.60 -15.99
C GLU A 330 -32.82 -9.27 -14.71
N ASN A 331 -31.99 -10.05 -14.01
CA ASN A 331 -32.30 -10.70 -12.75
C ASN A 331 -31.92 -9.84 -11.54
N GLY A 332 -31.22 -8.73 -11.76
CA GLY A 332 -30.70 -7.85 -10.72
C GLY A 332 -29.33 -8.25 -10.18
N ASP A 333 -28.68 -9.25 -10.80
CA ASP A 333 -27.34 -9.70 -10.44
C ASP A 333 -26.27 -8.84 -11.11
N TYR A 334 -25.11 -8.69 -10.49
CA TYR A 334 -24.01 -7.92 -11.08
C TYR A 334 -23.41 -8.61 -12.29
N VAL A 335 -23.18 -7.84 -13.36
CA VAL A 335 -22.45 -8.32 -14.52
C VAL A 335 -20.95 -8.35 -14.19
N VAL A 336 -20.43 -9.55 -13.96
CA VAL A 336 -19.03 -9.78 -13.56
C VAL A 336 -18.33 -10.77 -14.48
N THR A 337 -17.02 -10.59 -14.66
CA THR A 337 -16.15 -11.52 -15.38
C THR A 337 -15.11 -12.09 -14.42
N LYS A 338 -14.99 -13.42 -14.35
CA LYS A 338 -13.92 -14.08 -13.60
C LYS A 338 -12.62 -14.04 -14.39
N THR A 339 -11.59 -13.47 -13.78
CA THR A 339 -10.22 -13.35 -14.27
C THR A 339 -9.28 -14.16 -13.38
N MET A 340 -7.96 -14.14 -13.67
CA MET A 340 -6.95 -14.70 -12.77
C MET A 340 -6.55 -13.73 -11.64
N GLY A 341 -7.29 -12.62 -11.47
CA GLY A 341 -7.17 -11.70 -10.37
C GLY A 341 -5.76 -11.12 -10.17
N MET A 342 -5.46 -10.81 -8.92
CA MET A 342 -4.18 -10.23 -8.52
C MET A 342 -2.97 -11.13 -8.85
N PRO A 343 -3.01 -12.47 -8.66
CA PRO A 343 -1.91 -13.34 -9.09
C PRO A 343 -1.63 -13.30 -10.59
N GLY A 344 -2.67 -13.34 -11.42
CA GLY A 344 -2.55 -13.22 -12.88
C GLY A 344 -1.91 -11.90 -13.30
N THR A 345 -2.39 -10.78 -12.72
CA THR A 345 -1.88 -9.43 -13.01
C THR A 345 -0.39 -9.30 -12.71
N GLN A 346 0.05 -9.81 -11.55
CA GLN A 346 1.45 -9.75 -11.15
C GLN A 346 2.33 -10.67 -12.00
N ALA A 347 1.89 -11.91 -12.26
CA ALA A 347 2.63 -12.86 -13.06
C ALA A 347 2.79 -12.37 -14.50
N ASP A 348 1.74 -11.85 -15.13
CA ASP A 348 1.76 -11.45 -16.53
C ASP A 348 2.79 -10.36 -16.84
N VAL A 349 2.93 -9.34 -15.99
CA VAL A 349 3.94 -8.28 -16.23
C VAL A 349 5.36 -8.77 -16.00
N ILE A 350 5.59 -9.64 -15.01
CA ILE A 350 6.92 -10.21 -14.79
C ILE A 350 7.29 -11.15 -15.94
N ARG A 351 6.34 -11.96 -16.44
CA ARG A 351 6.52 -12.81 -17.63
C ARG A 351 6.77 -11.98 -18.88
N ALA A 352 6.10 -10.84 -19.05
CA ALA A 352 6.36 -9.91 -20.14
C ALA A 352 7.82 -9.44 -20.11
N VAL A 353 8.31 -8.99 -18.95
CA VAL A 353 9.68 -8.52 -18.76
C VAL A 353 10.71 -9.64 -18.99
N GLN A 354 10.48 -10.83 -18.42
CA GLN A 354 11.34 -12.00 -18.63
C GLN A 354 11.40 -12.41 -20.11
N ASN A 355 10.28 -12.32 -20.84
CA ASN A 355 10.23 -12.61 -22.26
C ASN A 355 11.06 -11.62 -23.11
N GLN A 356 11.36 -10.44 -22.57
CA GLN A 356 12.28 -9.48 -23.18
C GLN A 356 13.75 -9.68 -22.75
N GLN A 357 14.05 -10.78 -22.05
CA GLN A 357 15.40 -11.13 -21.61
C GLN A 357 16.04 -10.06 -20.71
N VAL A 358 15.22 -9.40 -19.89
CA VAL A 358 15.70 -8.48 -18.85
C VAL A 358 16.25 -9.32 -17.70
N PHE A 359 17.56 -9.18 -17.44
CA PHE A 359 18.19 -9.82 -16.28
C PHE A 359 17.80 -9.05 -15.01
N MET A 360 17.34 -9.78 -13.99
CA MET A 360 16.80 -9.18 -12.76
C MET A 360 17.60 -9.62 -11.54
N VAL A 361 17.92 -8.65 -10.68
CA VAL A 361 18.48 -8.87 -9.34
C VAL A 361 17.50 -8.26 -8.35
N HIS A 362 17.12 -9.01 -7.32
CA HIS A 362 16.19 -8.55 -6.29
C HIS A 362 16.94 -8.34 -4.97
N VAL A 363 16.77 -7.18 -4.35
CA VAL A 363 17.39 -6.81 -3.06
C VAL A 363 16.33 -6.22 -2.13
N SER A 364 15.82 -7.02 -1.20
CA SER A 364 14.74 -6.61 -0.30
C SER A 364 15.28 -5.80 0.88
N ASP A 365 14.74 -4.58 1.06
CA ASP A 365 14.87 -3.81 2.30
C ASP A 365 13.91 -4.38 3.34
N ALA A 366 14.47 -5.20 4.23
CA ALA A 366 13.80 -5.82 5.35
C ALA A 366 14.49 -5.47 6.68
N ILE A 367 15.17 -4.30 6.73
CA ILE A 367 15.82 -3.81 7.96
C ILE A 367 14.72 -3.42 8.94
N ASP A 368 13.81 -2.54 8.51
CA ASP A 368 12.54 -2.28 9.18
C ASP A 368 11.42 -2.90 8.33
N MET A 369 10.89 -4.05 8.75
CA MET A 369 9.69 -4.64 8.14
C MET A 369 8.44 -3.92 8.66
N ILE A 370 7.41 -3.75 7.84
CA ILE A 370 6.18 -3.05 8.24
C ILE A 370 5.04 -4.04 8.47
N ASN A 371 4.49 -4.09 9.68
CA ASN A 371 3.60 -5.17 10.10
C ASN A 371 2.10 -4.94 9.88
N LEU A 372 1.61 -3.69 9.89
CA LEU A 372 0.18 -3.39 9.88
C LEU A 372 -0.35 -2.85 8.56
N ASN A 373 0.40 -2.02 7.86
CA ASN A 373 -0.10 -1.36 6.66
C ASN A 373 1.00 -0.94 5.70
N HIS A 374 0.68 -0.91 4.41
CA HIS A 374 1.57 -0.49 3.35
C HIS A 374 1.25 0.90 2.77
N ASN A 375 0.13 1.50 3.19
CA ASN A 375 -0.34 2.82 2.76
C ASN A 375 0.14 3.95 3.69
N PRO A 376 0.27 5.19 3.19
CA PRO A 376 0.67 6.36 3.96
C PRO A 376 -0.51 6.90 4.82
N GLU A 377 -1.06 6.06 5.67
CA GLU A 377 -2.25 6.37 6.50
C GLU A 377 -1.89 6.61 7.98
N GLY A 378 -0.60 6.58 8.32
CA GLY A 378 -0.11 6.83 9.68
C GLY A 378 -0.24 5.67 10.68
N ILE A 379 -0.71 4.50 10.23
CA ILE A 379 -0.81 3.28 11.07
C ILE A 379 0.30 2.25 10.81
N ALA A 380 1.21 2.54 9.87
CA ALA A 380 2.36 1.69 9.58
C ALA A 380 3.33 1.67 10.78
N VAL A 381 3.71 0.47 11.25
CA VAL A 381 4.65 0.31 12.37
C VAL A 381 5.92 -0.40 11.87
N ARG A 382 7.07 0.20 12.18
CA ARG A 382 8.40 -0.34 11.86
C ARG A 382 8.81 -1.41 12.84
N ILE A 383 9.14 -2.58 12.33
CA ILE A 383 9.66 -3.71 13.10
C ILE A 383 11.13 -3.92 12.72
N PRO A 384 12.07 -3.66 13.64
CA PRO A 384 13.50 -3.63 13.36
C PRO A 384 14.10 -5.04 13.30
N GLU A 385 13.70 -5.84 12.30
CA GLU A 385 14.17 -7.22 12.11
C GLU A 385 15.63 -7.29 11.61
N GLY A 386 16.11 -6.24 10.94
CA GLY A 386 17.52 -6.07 10.60
C GLY A 386 18.04 -6.94 9.45
N TYR A 387 17.20 -7.27 8.46
CA TYR A 387 17.58 -8.12 7.33
C TYR A 387 17.75 -7.35 6.01
N ILE A 388 18.67 -7.83 5.19
CA ILE A 388 18.68 -7.56 3.75
C ILE A 388 18.80 -8.90 3.05
N TRP A 389 17.86 -9.18 2.17
CA TRP A 389 17.82 -10.41 1.39
C TRP A 389 18.07 -10.11 -0.08
N SER A 390 18.79 -11.00 -0.77
CA SER A 390 19.04 -10.87 -2.20
C SER A 390 18.83 -12.17 -2.94
N SER A 391 18.24 -12.12 -4.14
CA SER A 391 17.93 -13.29 -4.97
C SER A 391 17.88 -12.90 -6.45
N LEU A 392 18.13 -13.87 -7.34
CA LEU A 392 17.78 -13.76 -8.77
C LEU A 392 16.35 -14.22 -9.08
N ASP A 393 15.70 -14.85 -8.10
CA ASP A 393 14.34 -15.37 -8.20
C ASP A 393 13.42 -14.64 -7.20
N CYS A 394 12.47 -13.87 -7.72
CA CYS A 394 11.52 -13.09 -6.92
C CYS A 394 10.54 -13.96 -6.13
N VAL A 395 10.17 -15.14 -6.63
CA VAL A 395 9.22 -16.04 -5.94
C VAL A 395 9.91 -16.68 -4.74
N ALA A 396 11.15 -17.13 -4.91
CA ALA A 396 11.96 -17.70 -3.84
C ALA A 396 12.17 -16.70 -2.69
N LEU A 397 12.45 -15.44 -3.04
CA LEU A 397 12.65 -14.35 -2.09
C LEU A 397 11.37 -14.04 -1.31
N ASP A 398 10.23 -13.88 -2.00
CA ASP A 398 8.97 -13.55 -1.36
C ASP A 398 8.46 -14.71 -0.49
N HIS A 399 8.62 -15.96 -0.93
CA HIS A 399 8.23 -17.13 -0.16
C HIS A 399 9.05 -17.29 1.14
N LEU A 400 10.37 -17.03 1.09
CA LEU A 400 11.22 -16.96 2.28
C LEU A 400 10.71 -15.88 3.25
N CYS A 401 10.46 -14.67 2.74
CA CYS A 401 10.03 -13.55 3.56
C CYS A 401 8.65 -13.79 4.20
N ALA A 402 7.69 -14.34 3.45
CA ALA A 402 6.37 -14.69 3.99
C ALA A 402 6.47 -15.77 5.08
N ARG A 403 7.26 -16.83 4.85
CA ARG A 403 7.52 -17.86 5.87
C ARG A 403 8.13 -17.30 7.14
N TYR A 404 9.00 -16.30 7.03
CA TYR A 404 9.55 -15.62 8.21
C TYR A 404 8.49 -14.82 8.97
N CYS A 405 7.66 -14.03 8.28
CA CYS A 405 6.61 -13.20 8.91
C CYS A 405 5.56 -14.04 9.65
N PHE A 406 5.21 -15.22 9.14
CA PHE A 406 4.14 -16.07 9.70
C PHE A 406 4.69 -17.22 10.52
N LYS A 407 5.76 -16.95 11.28
CA LYS A 407 6.43 -17.94 12.10
C LYS A 407 6.78 -17.37 13.48
N THR A 408 5.95 -17.72 14.45
CA THR A 408 6.23 -17.49 15.87
C THR A 408 6.38 -18.79 16.67
N VAL A 409 6.25 -19.94 16.00
CA VAL A 409 6.38 -21.28 16.58
C VAL A 409 7.71 -21.91 16.16
N PRO A 410 8.48 -22.54 17.08
CA PRO A 410 9.72 -23.25 16.76
C PRO A 410 9.52 -24.35 15.70
N MET A 411 10.50 -24.58 14.83
CA MET A 411 10.42 -25.57 13.74
C MET A 411 9.98 -26.95 14.22
N ALA A 412 10.58 -27.46 15.30
CA ALA A 412 10.26 -28.79 15.82
C ALA A 412 8.78 -28.92 16.23
N GLU A 413 8.24 -27.88 16.86
CA GLU A 413 6.84 -27.84 17.25
C GLU A 413 5.92 -27.62 16.04
N GLY A 414 6.27 -26.71 15.12
CA GLY A 414 5.52 -26.48 13.90
C GLY A 414 5.39 -27.72 13.02
N LEU A 415 6.47 -28.50 12.87
CA LEU A 415 6.45 -29.77 12.13
C LEU A 415 5.54 -30.81 12.79
N LYS A 416 5.61 -30.93 14.11
CA LYS A 416 4.72 -31.81 14.88
C LYS A 416 3.25 -31.39 14.69
N LEU A 417 2.95 -30.10 14.85
CA LEU A 417 1.59 -29.58 14.70
C LEU A 417 1.07 -29.75 13.27
N LYS A 418 1.92 -29.57 12.26
CA LYS A 418 1.58 -29.82 10.85
C LYS A 418 1.12 -31.26 10.64
N GLU A 419 1.86 -32.23 11.17
CA GLU A 419 1.50 -33.65 11.09
C GLU A 419 0.21 -33.96 11.86
N GLU A 420 0.05 -33.44 13.08
CA GLU A 420 -1.11 -33.67 13.93
C GLU A 420 -2.41 -33.08 13.36
N ASN A 421 -2.33 -31.93 12.68
CA ASN A 421 -3.49 -31.22 12.15
C ASN A 421 -3.68 -31.38 10.63
N GLY A 422 -2.77 -32.05 9.94
CA GLY A 422 -2.80 -32.19 8.48
C GLY A 422 -2.63 -30.87 7.72
N TRP A 423 -1.91 -29.90 8.30
CA TRP A 423 -1.73 -28.59 7.68
C TRP A 423 -0.82 -28.64 6.44
N ALA A 424 -1.07 -27.75 5.47
CA ALA A 424 -0.23 -27.61 4.29
C ALA A 424 1.21 -27.18 4.64
N THR A 425 1.39 -26.48 5.76
CA THR A 425 2.69 -25.97 6.19
C THR A 425 2.83 -25.88 7.72
N GLU A 426 4.07 -25.89 8.17
CA GLU A 426 4.53 -25.78 9.56
C GLU A 426 4.79 -24.32 9.99
N PHE A 427 4.77 -23.38 9.04
CA PHE A 427 4.95 -21.96 9.30
C PHE A 427 3.63 -21.36 9.77
N VAL A 428 3.46 -21.31 11.10
CA VAL A 428 2.28 -20.78 11.79
C VAL A 428 2.66 -19.72 12.81
N HIS A 429 1.72 -18.82 13.08
CA HIS A 429 1.87 -17.80 14.11
C HIS A 429 0.76 -17.83 15.16
N HIS A 430 1.05 -17.26 16.33
CA HIS A 430 0.06 -17.05 17.37
C HIS A 430 -0.91 -15.93 16.95
N VAL A 431 -2.21 -16.19 17.07
CA VAL A 431 -3.29 -15.25 16.80
C VAL A 431 -4.30 -15.24 17.95
N PRO A 432 -4.97 -14.11 18.20
CA PRO A 432 -6.09 -14.08 19.14
C PRO A 432 -7.26 -14.88 18.57
N VAL A 433 -7.89 -15.72 19.39
CA VAL A 433 -9.11 -16.45 19.00
C VAL A 433 -10.21 -16.19 20.01
N ALA A 434 -11.41 -15.95 19.50
CA ALA A 434 -12.58 -15.74 20.33
C ALA A 434 -13.14 -17.07 20.86
N LYS A 435 -13.56 -17.10 22.13
CA LYS A 435 -14.19 -18.26 22.77
C LYS A 435 -15.34 -17.80 23.66
N VAL A 436 -16.40 -18.60 23.74
CA VAL A 436 -17.50 -18.35 24.69
C VAL A 436 -17.09 -18.70 26.12
N GLU A 437 -17.26 -17.76 27.05
CA GLU A 437 -17.18 -17.97 28.49
C GLU A 437 -18.37 -17.32 29.20
N GLY A 438 -19.30 -18.14 29.69
CA GLY A 438 -20.54 -17.66 30.28
C GLY A 438 -21.39 -16.90 29.27
N ARG A 439 -21.56 -15.59 29.47
CA ARG A 439 -22.27 -14.67 28.56
C ARG A 439 -21.35 -13.80 27.71
N ASN A 440 -20.04 -13.96 27.87
CA ASN A 440 -19.05 -13.15 27.18
C ASN A 440 -18.36 -13.96 26.10
N ILE A 441 -17.80 -13.25 25.13
CA ILE A 441 -16.84 -13.77 24.19
C ILE A 441 -15.47 -13.27 24.65
N VAL A 442 -14.55 -14.17 24.99
CA VAL A 442 -13.23 -13.85 25.55
C VAL A 442 -12.13 -14.19 24.55
N THR A 443 -11.01 -13.46 24.62
CA THR A 443 -9.80 -13.75 23.85
C THR A 443 -9.03 -14.90 24.48
N ALA A 444 -8.69 -15.89 23.67
CA ALA A 444 -7.70 -16.92 23.96
C ALA A 444 -6.58 -16.86 22.90
N GLU A 445 -5.50 -17.59 23.15
CA GLU A 445 -4.43 -17.77 22.16
C GLU A 445 -4.74 -18.96 21.25
N GLY A 446 -4.54 -18.79 19.95
CA GLY A 446 -4.64 -19.84 18.96
C GLY A 446 -3.50 -19.76 17.94
N LEU A 447 -3.50 -20.70 16.99
CA LEU A 447 -2.58 -20.73 15.86
C LEU A 447 -3.35 -20.64 14.55
N ASP A 448 -2.81 -19.88 13.61
CA ASP A 448 -3.28 -19.72 12.22
C ASP A 448 -2.07 -19.47 11.30
N SER A 449 -2.30 -19.47 9.99
CA SER A 449 -1.34 -19.01 8.99
C SER A 449 -2.04 -18.61 7.69
N PRO A 450 -1.77 -17.41 7.13
CA PRO A 450 -2.25 -17.07 5.80
C PRO A 450 -1.66 -17.99 4.71
N LEU A 451 -0.53 -18.67 4.99
CA LEU A 451 0.10 -19.59 4.04
C LEU A 451 -0.71 -20.87 3.80
N PHE A 452 -1.75 -21.13 4.60
CA PHE A 452 -2.71 -22.21 4.31
C PHE A 452 -3.56 -21.93 3.07
N ARG A 453 -3.72 -20.65 2.73
CA ARG A 453 -4.76 -20.12 1.85
C ARG A 453 -4.25 -19.05 0.88
N TYR A 454 -2.92 -18.99 0.71
CA TYR A 454 -2.26 -18.04 -0.18
C TYR A 454 -1.64 -18.75 -1.39
N ASN A 455 -2.14 -18.42 -2.58
CA ASN A 455 -1.85 -19.18 -3.80
C ASN A 455 -0.77 -18.56 -4.71
N LEU A 456 -0.40 -17.29 -4.53
CA LEU A 456 0.44 -16.56 -5.49
C LEU A 456 1.74 -17.29 -5.83
N TYR A 457 2.45 -17.85 -4.84
CA TYR A 457 3.77 -18.44 -5.08
C TYR A 457 3.72 -19.71 -5.92
N ARG A 458 2.75 -20.59 -5.63
CA ARG A 458 2.46 -21.78 -6.45
C ARG A 458 2.05 -21.37 -7.85
N TYR A 459 1.12 -20.42 -7.96
CA TYR A 459 0.65 -19.89 -9.24
C TYR A 459 1.81 -19.31 -10.07
N ALA A 460 2.65 -18.48 -9.48
CA ALA A 460 3.80 -17.85 -10.14
C ALA A 460 4.84 -18.89 -10.60
N GLU A 461 5.07 -19.93 -9.81
CA GLU A 461 5.94 -21.06 -10.18
C GLU A 461 5.38 -21.83 -11.39
N GLU A 462 4.09 -22.16 -11.40
CA GLU A 462 3.41 -22.81 -12.53
C GLU A 462 3.43 -21.96 -13.79
N ARG A 463 3.37 -20.63 -13.65
CA ARG A 463 3.49 -19.65 -14.74
C ARG A 463 4.93 -19.46 -15.23
N GLY A 464 5.92 -20.06 -14.57
CA GLY A 464 7.33 -19.94 -14.90
C GLY A 464 7.94 -18.57 -14.55
N VAL A 465 7.37 -17.86 -13.58
CA VAL A 465 7.91 -16.59 -13.07
C VAL A 465 9.17 -16.83 -12.22
N GLY A 466 9.16 -17.87 -11.40
CA GLY A 466 10.23 -18.22 -10.48
C GLY A 466 9.96 -19.57 -9.83
N ARG A 467 10.58 -19.84 -8.68
CA ARG A 467 10.41 -21.09 -7.92
C ARG A 467 10.27 -20.83 -6.44
N GLN A 468 9.50 -21.67 -5.76
CA GLN A 468 9.35 -21.63 -4.31
C GLN A 468 10.56 -22.23 -3.58
N GLN A 469 11.32 -23.09 -4.26
CA GLN A 469 12.49 -23.73 -3.65
C GLN A 469 13.61 -22.71 -3.44
N TYR A 470 14.12 -22.64 -2.21
CA TYR A 470 15.25 -21.81 -1.84
C TYR A 470 16.11 -22.47 -0.78
N TYR A 471 17.31 -21.92 -0.59
CA TYR A 471 18.08 -22.05 0.64
C TYR A 471 18.74 -20.70 0.96
N VAL A 472 19.11 -20.50 2.21
CA VAL A 472 19.73 -19.26 2.69
C VAL A 472 21.23 -19.47 2.89
N THR A 473 22.01 -18.48 2.45
CA THR A 473 23.42 -18.30 2.76
C THR A 473 23.68 -16.82 3.02
N GLY A 474 24.70 -16.50 3.80
CA GLY A 474 25.01 -15.11 4.14
C GLY A 474 25.71 -14.98 5.48
N TRP A 475 25.55 -13.82 6.11
CA TRP A 475 26.27 -13.48 7.33
C TRP A 475 25.37 -12.69 8.30
N ASP A 476 25.32 -13.13 9.55
CA ASP A 476 24.76 -12.37 10.65
C ASP A 476 25.84 -11.45 11.23
N GLY A 477 25.72 -10.14 10.94
CA GLY A 477 26.65 -9.13 11.42
C GLY A 477 26.59 -8.84 12.92
N ILE A 478 25.55 -9.31 13.64
CA ILE A 478 25.42 -9.13 15.10
C ILE A 478 26.23 -10.19 15.83
N THR A 479 26.01 -11.46 15.47
CA THR A 479 26.67 -12.61 16.12
C THR A 479 28.00 -12.98 15.47
N GLY A 480 28.27 -12.49 14.25
CA GLY A 480 29.46 -12.86 13.50
C GLY A 480 29.44 -14.31 13.02
N THR A 481 28.26 -14.80 12.62
CA THR A 481 28.06 -16.20 12.22
C THR A 481 27.44 -16.33 10.83
N PRO A 482 27.70 -17.43 10.09
CA PRO A 482 27.03 -17.69 8.83
C PRO A 482 25.51 -17.84 8.98
N LEU A 483 24.76 -17.30 8.02
CA LEU A 483 23.34 -17.61 7.85
C LEU A 483 23.18 -18.92 7.08
N ALA A 484 22.11 -19.65 7.38
CA ALA A 484 21.76 -20.92 6.75
C ALA A 484 20.24 -21.08 6.71
N SER A 485 19.77 -22.12 6.02
CA SER A 485 18.39 -22.57 6.17
C SER A 485 18.31 -24.08 6.32
N LEU A 486 17.35 -24.55 7.10
CA LEU A 486 17.04 -25.97 7.27
C LEU A 486 15.56 -26.19 6.95
N LEU A 487 15.25 -27.03 5.96
CA LEU A 487 13.87 -27.28 5.50
C LEU A 487 13.10 -25.98 5.14
N GLY A 488 13.80 -24.94 4.68
CA GLY A 488 13.22 -23.63 4.39
C GLY A 488 13.15 -22.69 5.58
N HIS A 489 13.44 -23.13 6.81
CA HIS A 489 13.52 -22.25 7.97
C HIS A 489 14.82 -21.45 7.95
N PRO A 490 14.79 -20.10 8.00
CA PRO A 490 15.99 -19.30 8.13
C PRO A 490 16.61 -19.46 9.51
N GLY A 491 17.94 -19.49 9.57
CA GLY A 491 18.70 -19.62 10.80
C GLY A 491 20.14 -19.18 10.64
N ARG A 492 20.93 -19.43 11.68
CA ARG A 492 22.38 -19.21 11.69
C ARG A 492 23.10 -20.41 12.29
N ILE A 493 24.41 -20.49 12.02
CA ILE A 493 25.26 -21.57 12.54
C ILE A 493 26.10 -21.07 13.71
N GLU A 494 25.79 -21.55 14.91
CA GLU A 494 26.54 -21.27 16.15
C GLU A 494 27.12 -22.57 16.70
N ASP A 495 28.44 -22.63 16.97
CA ASP A 495 29.11 -23.82 17.53
C ASP A 495 28.77 -25.14 16.82
N ALA A 496 28.66 -25.09 15.47
CA ALA A 496 28.24 -26.19 14.59
C ALA A 496 26.78 -26.67 14.75
N ALA A 497 25.93 -25.90 15.44
CA ALA A 497 24.49 -26.12 15.55
C ALA A 497 23.70 -25.09 14.75
N PHE A 498 22.55 -25.51 14.22
CA PHE A 498 21.58 -24.60 13.60
C PHE A 498 20.74 -23.93 14.68
N VAL A 499 20.79 -22.60 14.72
CA VAL A 499 19.96 -21.76 15.58
C VAL A 499 18.93 -21.06 14.70
N GLU A 500 17.67 -21.39 14.94
CA GLU A 500 16.55 -20.87 14.16
C GLU A 500 16.31 -19.38 14.43
N LEU A 501 16.02 -18.63 13.35
CA LEU A 501 15.59 -17.24 13.43
C LEU A 501 14.06 -17.18 13.36
N MET A 502 13.46 -16.45 14.30
CA MET A 502 12.00 -16.31 14.41
C MET A 502 11.64 -14.87 14.75
N THR A 503 10.49 -14.43 14.26
CA THR A 503 9.91 -13.16 14.70
C THR A 503 9.07 -13.37 15.97
N LYS A 504 8.88 -12.28 16.73
CA LYS A 504 7.91 -12.20 17.83
C LYS A 504 6.70 -11.34 17.47
N THR A 505 6.69 -10.80 16.26
CA THR A 505 5.67 -9.87 15.81
C THR A 505 4.54 -10.63 15.15
N MET A 506 3.31 -10.26 15.49
CA MET A 506 2.12 -10.69 14.74
C MET A 506 1.93 -9.75 13.54
N TYR A 507 2.30 -10.24 12.36
CA TYR A 507 2.13 -9.54 11.09
C TYR A 507 0.72 -9.77 10.54
N TYR A 508 -0.01 -8.70 10.21
CA TYR A 508 -1.34 -8.74 9.59
C TYR A 508 -1.76 -7.35 9.10
N ASN A 509 -2.65 -7.26 8.12
CA ASN A 509 -3.28 -6.00 7.73
C ASN A 509 -4.74 -5.93 8.20
N PRO A 510 -5.19 -4.83 8.84
CA PRO A 510 -6.59 -4.63 9.22
C PRO A 510 -7.62 -4.83 8.10
N THR A 511 -7.28 -4.51 6.85
CA THR A 511 -8.18 -4.67 5.69
C THR A 511 -8.20 -6.10 5.14
N CYS A 512 -7.20 -6.92 5.49
CA CYS A 512 -7.08 -8.31 5.06
C CYS A 512 -7.23 -9.30 6.22
N MET A 513 -7.78 -8.89 7.36
CA MET A 513 -7.85 -9.75 8.55
C MET A 513 -8.54 -11.10 8.32
N LEU A 514 -9.53 -11.17 7.42
CA LEU A 514 -10.18 -12.43 7.03
C LEU A 514 -9.21 -13.44 6.42
N TRP A 515 -8.15 -12.98 5.76
CA TRP A 515 -7.15 -13.85 5.15
C TRP A 515 -5.85 -13.90 5.95
N ASP A 516 -5.43 -12.83 6.63
CA ASP A 516 -4.24 -12.87 7.48
C ASP A 516 -4.45 -13.67 8.75
N MET A 517 -5.62 -13.53 9.36
CA MET A 517 -5.95 -14.11 10.66
C MET A 517 -7.37 -14.69 10.66
N GLN A 518 -7.73 -15.43 9.61
CA GLN A 518 -9.07 -16.00 9.39
C GLN A 518 -9.68 -16.62 10.64
N LYS A 519 -8.89 -17.41 11.38
CA LYS A 519 -9.37 -18.07 12.60
C LYS A 519 -9.87 -17.08 13.65
N THR A 520 -9.24 -15.91 13.75
CA THR A 520 -9.65 -14.82 14.66
C THR A 520 -11.10 -14.41 14.37
N LEU A 521 -11.39 -14.11 13.11
CA LEU A 521 -12.70 -13.59 12.68
C LEU A 521 -13.77 -14.68 12.72
N LEU A 522 -13.47 -15.87 12.19
CA LEU A 522 -14.46 -16.95 12.13
C LEU A 522 -14.81 -17.50 13.51
N CYS A 523 -13.85 -17.59 14.44
CA CYS A 523 -14.17 -17.96 15.82
C CYS A 523 -15.01 -16.89 16.53
N TYR A 524 -14.84 -15.60 16.20
CA TYR A 524 -15.70 -14.53 16.74
C TYR A 524 -17.14 -14.67 16.23
N ALA A 525 -17.31 -14.86 14.93
CA ALA A 525 -18.61 -15.14 14.32
C ALA A 525 -19.28 -16.38 14.94
N GLU A 526 -18.55 -17.49 15.07
CA GLU A 526 -19.07 -18.72 15.67
C GLU A 526 -19.46 -18.54 17.15
N ALA A 527 -18.64 -17.84 17.92
CA ALA A 527 -18.91 -17.56 19.33
C ALA A 527 -20.17 -16.69 19.49
N HIS A 528 -20.35 -15.71 18.61
CA HIS A 528 -21.52 -14.85 18.58
C HIS A 528 -22.79 -15.63 18.19
N ASP A 529 -22.73 -16.42 17.12
CA ASP A 529 -23.83 -17.28 16.66
C ASP A 529 -24.29 -18.23 17.77
N ARG A 530 -23.34 -18.80 18.53
CA ARG A 530 -23.65 -19.67 19.66
C ARG A 530 -24.37 -18.97 20.81
N LEU A 531 -24.06 -17.69 21.07
CA LEU A 531 -24.63 -16.93 22.19
C LEU A 531 -25.98 -16.30 21.85
N THR A 532 -26.17 -15.89 20.59
CA THR A 532 -27.33 -15.06 20.18
C THR A 532 -28.28 -15.77 19.23
N GLY A 533 -27.83 -16.87 18.59
CA GLY A 533 -28.59 -17.56 17.54
C GLY A 533 -28.52 -16.87 16.17
N SER A 534 -27.57 -15.96 15.96
CA SER A 534 -27.26 -15.40 14.64
C SER A 534 -26.66 -16.43 13.68
N SER A 535 -26.44 -16.01 12.43
CA SER A 535 -25.83 -16.83 11.37
C SER A 535 -24.68 -16.10 10.67
N ILE A 536 -23.85 -15.39 11.43
CA ILE A 536 -22.75 -14.57 10.90
C ILE A 536 -21.69 -15.46 10.26
N LEU A 537 -21.37 -16.62 10.84
CA LEU A 537 -20.41 -17.55 10.25
C LEU A 537 -20.89 -18.04 8.89
N GLU A 538 -22.18 -18.38 8.78
CA GLU A 538 -22.80 -18.76 7.51
C GLU A 538 -22.70 -17.63 6.48
N GLN A 539 -22.95 -16.38 6.88
CA GLN A 539 -22.80 -15.22 5.99
C GLN A 539 -21.36 -15.03 5.48
N PHE A 540 -20.34 -15.25 6.31
CA PHE A 540 -18.95 -15.25 5.85
C PHE A 540 -18.70 -16.32 4.79
N MET A 541 -19.16 -17.55 5.05
CA MET A 541 -18.96 -18.68 4.14
C MET A 541 -19.72 -18.49 2.82
N GLU A 542 -20.98 -18.05 2.88
CA GLU A 542 -21.77 -17.76 1.66
C GLU A 542 -21.18 -16.60 0.85
N GLY A 543 -20.64 -15.58 1.52
CA GLY A 543 -20.10 -14.39 0.88
C GLY A 543 -18.73 -14.59 0.24
N PHE A 544 -17.89 -15.44 0.82
CA PHE A 544 -16.48 -15.58 0.42
C PHE A 544 -16.05 -17.00 0.02
N ASP A 545 -16.46 -18.07 0.72
CA ASP A 545 -16.00 -19.45 0.44
C ASP A 545 -16.64 -19.99 -0.86
N GLU A 546 -16.05 -19.58 -2.00
CA GLU A 546 -16.57 -19.87 -3.34
C GLU A 546 -16.50 -21.36 -3.66
N ASN A 547 -15.47 -22.04 -3.16
CA ASN A 547 -15.22 -23.45 -3.44
C ASN A 547 -15.91 -24.42 -2.44
N ARG A 548 -16.38 -23.90 -1.29
CA ARG A 548 -17.09 -24.61 -0.22
C ARG A 548 -16.26 -25.66 0.52
N ASP A 549 -14.96 -25.44 0.65
CA ASP A 549 -14.05 -26.31 1.39
C ASP A 549 -13.88 -25.91 2.87
N GLY A 550 -14.48 -24.78 3.27
CA GLY A 550 -14.44 -24.25 4.62
C GLY A 550 -13.21 -23.38 4.93
N ILE A 551 -12.38 -23.07 3.92
CA ILE A 551 -11.23 -22.17 4.00
C ILE A 551 -11.43 -21.06 2.98
N ILE A 552 -11.49 -19.82 3.45
CA ILE A 552 -11.60 -18.66 2.55
C ILE A 552 -10.22 -18.31 1.99
N ASP A 553 -9.98 -18.58 0.72
CA ASP A 553 -8.70 -18.32 0.04
C ASP A 553 -8.46 -16.83 -0.22
N TYR A 554 -7.19 -16.44 -0.41
CA TYR A 554 -6.84 -15.07 -0.80
C TYR A 554 -7.44 -14.63 -2.14
N ASP A 555 -7.70 -15.60 -3.02
CA ASP A 555 -8.36 -15.39 -4.32
C ASP A 555 -9.90 -15.38 -4.18
N GLU A 556 -10.44 -15.61 -2.97
CA GLU A 556 -11.87 -15.59 -2.66
C GLU A 556 -12.23 -14.27 -1.96
N ASN A 557 -12.58 -13.28 -2.78
CA ASN A 557 -12.87 -11.92 -2.33
C ASN A 557 -14.35 -11.52 -2.51
N GLY A 558 -15.21 -12.51 -2.71
CA GLY A 558 -16.61 -12.33 -3.06
C GLY A 558 -16.84 -12.13 -4.55
N GLN A 559 -18.05 -12.44 -5.00
CA GLN A 559 -18.38 -12.56 -6.44
C GLN A 559 -18.90 -11.25 -7.06
N LYS A 560 -18.96 -10.16 -6.28
CA LYS A 560 -19.58 -8.88 -6.69
C LYS A 560 -18.61 -7.84 -7.26
N GLY A 561 -17.32 -8.15 -7.30
CA GLY A 561 -16.31 -7.24 -7.88
C GLY A 561 -15.99 -6.00 -7.04
N PHE A 562 -16.01 -6.11 -5.70
CA PHE A 562 -15.84 -4.99 -4.76
C PHE A 562 -14.66 -4.07 -5.10
N TRP A 563 -13.47 -4.59 -5.39
CA TRP A 563 -12.29 -3.75 -5.62
C TRP A 563 -12.31 -3.04 -6.97
N THR A 564 -12.99 -3.58 -7.99
CA THR A 564 -13.20 -2.85 -9.25
C THR A 564 -13.95 -1.55 -9.00
N LEU A 565 -15.05 -1.64 -8.26
CA LEU A 565 -15.90 -0.49 -7.91
C LEU A 565 -15.24 0.40 -6.87
N GLY A 566 -14.59 -0.20 -5.87
CA GLY A 566 -13.89 0.52 -4.83
C GLY A 566 -12.78 1.41 -5.40
N PHE A 567 -11.97 0.89 -6.33
CA PHE A 567 -10.99 1.73 -7.01
C PHE A 567 -11.61 2.77 -7.94
N SER A 568 -12.76 2.50 -8.57
CA SER A 568 -13.49 3.52 -9.34
C SER A 568 -13.92 4.69 -8.45
N ILE A 569 -14.55 4.39 -7.31
CA ILE A 569 -14.99 5.38 -6.31
C ILE A 569 -13.79 6.16 -5.75
N LEU A 570 -12.71 5.48 -5.37
CA LEU A 570 -11.50 6.14 -4.88
C LEU A 570 -10.86 7.04 -5.95
N SER A 571 -10.88 6.60 -7.20
CA SER A 571 -10.36 7.37 -8.34
C SER A 571 -11.18 8.63 -8.59
N HIS A 572 -12.50 8.52 -8.56
CA HIS A 572 -13.43 9.62 -8.72
C HIS A 572 -13.32 10.61 -7.55
N ALA A 573 -13.30 10.12 -6.31
CA ALA A 573 -13.10 10.94 -5.12
C ALA A 573 -11.84 11.81 -5.25
N LEU A 574 -10.71 11.20 -5.64
CA LEU A 574 -9.47 11.96 -5.86
C LEU A 574 -9.58 12.97 -7.01
N ASP A 575 -10.32 12.69 -8.07
CA ASP A 575 -10.54 13.67 -9.15
C ASP A 575 -11.29 14.91 -8.63
N LEU A 576 -12.31 14.70 -7.80
CA LEU A 576 -13.02 15.78 -7.11
C LEU A 576 -12.07 16.59 -6.21
N GLU A 577 -11.24 15.91 -5.41
CA GLU A 577 -10.25 16.56 -4.54
C GLU A 577 -9.28 17.47 -5.31
N MET A 578 -8.99 17.13 -6.56
CA MET A 578 -8.01 17.81 -7.38
C MET A 578 -8.60 18.92 -8.26
N THR A 579 -9.85 18.78 -8.68
CA THR A 579 -10.46 19.65 -9.69
C THR A 579 -11.55 20.57 -9.13
N GLY A 580 -12.18 20.23 -8.01
CA GLY A 580 -13.32 20.94 -7.45
C GLY A 580 -12.97 22.12 -6.54
N ASP A 581 -13.85 23.14 -6.52
CA ASP A 581 -13.87 24.17 -5.48
C ASP A 581 -14.32 23.53 -4.16
N TYR A 582 -13.49 23.56 -3.11
CA TYR A 582 -13.68 22.74 -1.89
C TYR A 582 -13.67 21.22 -2.13
N GLY A 583 -13.07 20.78 -3.24
CA GLY A 583 -13.02 19.38 -3.65
C GLY A 583 -12.45 18.43 -2.60
N MET A 584 -11.54 18.87 -1.71
CA MET A 584 -11.02 18.02 -0.62
C MET A 584 -12.11 17.57 0.34
N LEU A 585 -13.14 18.40 0.56
CA LEU A 585 -14.28 18.07 1.41
C LEU A 585 -15.29 17.20 0.67
N GLU A 586 -15.60 17.55 -0.57
CA GLU A 586 -16.55 16.84 -1.43
C GLU A 586 -16.05 15.42 -1.76
N GLY A 587 -14.80 15.28 -2.23
CA GLY A 587 -14.19 14.00 -2.54
C GLY A 587 -14.13 13.07 -1.33
N ARG A 588 -13.77 13.59 -0.14
CA ARG A 588 -13.78 12.81 1.10
C ARG A 588 -15.20 12.38 1.51
N PHE A 589 -16.18 13.25 1.36
CA PHE A 589 -17.58 12.91 1.60
C PHE A 589 -18.05 11.80 0.65
N TYR A 590 -17.80 11.99 -0.66
CA TYR A 590 -18.13 11.03 -1.72
C TYR A 590 -17.50 9.66 -1.47
N GLN A 591 -16.20 9.62 -1.10
CA GLN A 591 -15.51 8.39 -0.76
C GLN A 591 -16.20 7.64 0.37
N VAL A 592 -16.42 8.28 1.52
CA VAL A 592 -17.00 7.62 2.70
C VAL A 592 -18.42 7.16 2.42
N ALA A 593 -19.23 8.03 1.78
CA ALA A 593 -20.61 7.72 1.45
C ALA A 593 -20.73 6.52 0.51
N ASN A 594 -19.95 6.47 -0.58
CA ASN A 594 -20.13 5.45 -1.61
C ASN A 594 -19.31 4.17 -1.35
N LEU A 595 -18.10 4.26 -0.80
CA LEU A 595 -17.26 3.07 -0.57
C LEU A 595 -17.65 2.31 0.70
N SER A 596 -17.99 3.05 1.77
CA SER A 596 -18.07 2.49 3.13
C SER A 596 -19.48 2.47 3.72
N LEU A 597 -20.47 3.09 3.07
CA LEU A 597 -21.82 3.26 3.61
C LEU A 597 -22.93 2.84 2.62
N LYS A 598 -23.28 3.68 1.63
CA LYS A 598 -24.47 3.50 0.75
C LYS A 598 -24.60 2.12 0.13
N HIS A 599 -23.48 1.50 -0.25
CA HIS A 599 -23.46 0.24 -1.00
C HIS A 599 -23.14 -0.98 -0.13
N THR A 600 -23.28 -0.87 1.18
CA THR A 600 -23.18 -2.00 2.13
C THR A 600 -24.54 -2.60 2.44
N ASP A 601 -25.62 -1.86 2.13
CA ASP A 601 -27.01 -2.28 2.26
C ASP A 601 -27.81 -1.84 1.03
N ARG A 602 -28.65 -2.74 0.50
CA ARG A 602 -29.51 -2.47 -0.66
C ARG A 602 -30.58 -1.42 -0.37
N ASP A 603 -30.99 -1.26 0.88
CA ASP A 603 -32.05 -0.32 1.26
C ASP A 603 -31.52 1.11 1.45
N TRP A 604 -30.19 1.32 1.34
CA TRP A 604 -29.54 2.62 1.55
C TRP A 604 -29.21 3.38 0.26
N ASN A 605 -29.64 2.87 -0.89
CA ASN A 605 -29.50 3.56 -2.17
C ASN A 605 -30.66 3.20 -3.12
N PRO A 606 -31.07 4.11 -4.01
CA PRO A 606 -32.28 3.93 -4.81
C PRO A 606 -32.18 2.82 -5.87
N GLN A 607 -30.97 2.40 -6.24
CA GLN A 607 -30.71 1.34 -7.23
C GLN A 607 -30.55 -0.05 -6.60
N GLY A 608 -30.66 -0.17 -5.27
CA GLY A 608 -30.56 -1.45 -4.57
C GLY A 608 -29.19 -2.11 -4.63
N HIS A 609 -28.11 -1.34 -4.74
CA HIS A 609 -26.73 -1.84 -4.77
C HIS A 609 -26.24 -2.24 -3.37
N ASP A 610 -25.48 -3.33 -3.28
CA ASP A 610 -24.95 -3.92 -2.04
C ASP A 610 -23.60 -4.62 -2.27
N PHE A 611 -22.79 -4.11 -3.21
CA PHE A 611 -21.53 -4.74 -3.61
C PHE A 611 -20.43 -4.71 -2.53
N ALA A 612 -20.60 -3.88 -1.49
CA ALA A 612 -19.68 -3.78 -0.34
C ALA A 612 -20.17 -4.57 0.89
N ARG A 613 -21.33 -5.25 0.80
CA ARG A 613 -21.96 -5.96 1.92
C ARG A 613 -21.03 -7.01 2.56
N GLU A 614 -20.36 -7.82 1.76
CA GLU A 614 -19.47 -8.87 2.27
C GLU A 614 -18.25 -8.28 2.98
N TYR A 615 -17.68 -7.18 2.45
CA TYR A 615 -16.57 -6.47 3.10
C TYR A 615 -16.98 -5.78 4.41
N MET A 616 -18.25 -5.37 4.55
CA MET A 616 -18.77 -4.87 5.82
C MET A 616 -18.67 -5.93 6.93
N LEU A 617 -18.82 -7.23 6.62
CA LEU A 617 -18.60 -8.30 7.60
C LEU A 617 -17.17 -8.28 8.14
N VAL A 618 -16.18 -8.14 7.24
CA VAL A 618 -14.77 -8.06 7.61
C VAL A 618 -14.50 -6.84 8.48
N TRP A 619 -15.03 -5.66 8.09
CA TRP A 619 -14.83 -4.42 8.85
C TRP A 619 -15.47 -4.46 10.23
N ILE A 620 -16.67 -5.03 10.37
CA ILE A 620 -17.32 -5.19 11.68
C ILE A 620 -16.49 -6.10 12.59
N ALA A 621 -16.00 -7.23 12.06
CA ALA A 621 -15.19 -8.15 12.86
C ALA A 621 -13.82 -7.55 13.23
N THR A 622 -13.19 -6.79 12.33
CA THR A 622 -11.99 -6.00 12.64
C THR A 622 -12.26 -4.95 13.73
N GLN A 623 -13.39 -4.23 13.65
CA GLN A 623 -13.80 -3.28 14.69
C GLN A 623 -14.03 -3.97 16.04
N ALA A 624 -14.64 -5.16 16.05
CA ALA A 624 -14.84 -5.94 17.26
C ALA A 624 -13.51 -6.37 17.89
N TYR A 625 -12.52 -6.74 17.06
CA TYR A 625 -11.16 -7.03 17.53
C TYR A 625 -10.52 -5.80 18.17
N ASP A 626 -10.63 -4.63 17.53
CA ASP A 626 -10.10 -3.38 18.08
C ASP A 626 -10.75 -3.01 19.42
N MET A 627 -12.06 -3.20 19.53
CA MET A 627 -12.82 -3.00 20.77
C MET A 627 -12.40 -3.96 21.88
N SER A 628 -12.08 -5.22 21.56
CA SER A 628 -11.68 -6.20 22.57
C SER A 628 -10.37 -5.84 23.27
N LYS A 629 -9.51 -5.05 22.60
CA LYS A 629 -8.24 -4.55 23.15
C LYS A 629 -8.40 -3.35 24.08
N ALA A 630 -9.59 -2.76 24.21
CA ALA A 630 -9.82 -1.65 25.12
C ALA A 630 -9.49 -2.05 26.57
N GLU A 631 -8.77 -1.21 27.33
CA GLU A 631 -8.42 -1.54 28.73
C GLU A 631 -9.64 -1.52 29.66
N THR A 632 -10.64 -0.70 29.32
CA THR A 632 -11.86 -0.53 30.12
C THR A 632 -12.89 -1.57 29.74
N VAL A 633 -13.39 -2.30 30.74
CA VAL A 633 -14.54 -3.20 30.58
C VAL A 633 -15.84 -2.40 30.63
N SER A 634 -16.69 -2.59 29.63
CA SER A 634 -18.00 -1.95 29.52
C SER A 634 -19.09 -2.97 29.23
N ASP A 635 -20.33 -2.64 29.60
CA ASP A 635 -21.48 -3.47 29.27
C ASP A 635 -21.85 -3.33 27.79
N ASP A 636 -22.30 -4.42 27.19
CA ASP A 636 -22.88 -4.40 25.85
C ASP A 636 -24.37 -4.00 25.93
N PRO A 637 -24.80 -2.91 25.26
CA PRO A 637 -26.17 -2.43 25.33
C PRO A 637 -27.15 -3.22 24.44
N PHE A 638 -26.65 -4.03 23.50
CA PHE A 638 -27.46 -4.81 22.56
C PHE A 638 -27.71 -6.24 23.06
N VAL A 639 -26.75 -6.82 23.79
CA VAL A 639 -26.86 -8.18 24.35
C VAL A 639 -26.83 -8.14 25.89
N PRO A 640 -27.98 -8.30 26.58
CA PRO A 640 -28.06 -8.17 28.04
C PRO A 640 -27.11 -9.10 28.82
N GLY A 641 -26.23 -8.47 29.60
CA GLY A 641 -25.27 -9.17 30.46
C GLY A 641 -24.01 -9.67 29.75
N MET A 642 -23.83 -9.31 28.49
CA MET A 642 -22.53 -9.39 27.80
C MET A 642 -21.70 -8.14 28.14
N GLN A 643 -20.39 -8.29 28.17
CA GLN A 643 -19.41 -7.23 28.40
C GLN A 643 -18.33 -7.28 27.31
N TRP A 644 -17.66 -6.16 27.10
CA TRP A 644 -16.56 -6.01 26.14
C TRP A 644 -15.42 -5.17 26.72
N GLY A 645 -14.24 -5.25 26.10
CA GLY A 645 -12.99 -4.70 26.63
C GLY A 645 -12.31 -5.67 27.61
N GLY A 646 -11.06 -5.39 27.96
CA GLY A 646 -10.22 -6.25 28.81
C GLY A 646 -9.97 -7.64 28.18
N GLY A 647 -9.97 -7.74 26.85
CA GLY A 647 -9.91 -9.01 26.13
C GLY A 647 -11.27 -9.65 25.85
N MET A 648 -12.39 -9.05 26.26
CA MET A 648 -13.74 -9.48 25.88
C MET A 648 -14.20 -8.78 24.61
N TRP A 649 -14.81 -9.54 23.71
CA TRP A 649 -15.32 -9.07 22.42
C TRP A 649 -16.77 -8.60 22.55
N PRO A 650 -17.15 -7.52 21.85
CA PRO A 650 -18.52 -7.01 21.85
C PRO A 650 -19.48 -7.94 21.08
N SER A 651 -20.78 -7.71 21.22
CA SER A 651 -21.77 -8.24 20.27
C SER A 651 -21.55 -7.66 18.88
N TRP A 652 -22.07 -8.36 17.87
CA TRP A 652 -21.96 -7.93 16.48
C TRP A 652 -22.67 -6.59 16.24
N ASP A 653 -23.84 -6.40 16.84
CA ASP A 653 -24.62 -5.16 16.74
C ASP A 653 -23.87 -3.97 17.34
N LEU A 654 -23.22 -4.16 18.49
CA LEU A 654 -22.40 -3.11 19.09
C LEU A 654 -21.19 -2.76 18.20
N ALA A 655 -20.48 -3.76 17.68
CA ALA A 655 -19.35 -3.53 16.78
C ALA A 655 -19.77 -2.81 15.50
N ALA A 656 -20.89 -3.21 14.90
CA ALA A 656 -21.46 -2.56 13.73
C ALA A 656 -21.87 -1.11 14.01
N TRP A 657 -22.52 -0.86 15.14
CA TRP A 657 -22.89 0.50 15.55
C TRP A 657 -21.67 1.39 15.79
N HIS A 658 -20.61 0.86 16.43
CA HIS A 658 -19.35 1.58 16.63
C HIS A 658 -18.68 1.93 15.29
N LEU A 659 -18.60 0.98 14.36
CA LEU A 659 -18.01 1.19 13.04
C LEU A 659 -18.78 2.27 12.26
N LEU A 660 -20.10 2.12 12.13
CA LEU A 660 -20.94 3.03 11.36
C LEU A 660 -20.97 4.43 11.99
N SER A 661 -21.07 4.53 13.32
CA SER A 661 -20.98 5.82 14.02
C SER A 661 -19.61 6.46 13.84
N GLY A 662 -18.53 5.66 13.84
CA GLY A 662 -17.18 6.11 13.53
C GLY A 662 -17.07 6.70 12.12
N LEU A 663 -17.67 6.07 11.10
CA LEU A 663 -17.67 6.57 9.72
C LEU A 663 -18.51 7.86 9.57
N VAL A 664 -19.71 7.88 10.14
CA VAL A 664 -20.64 9.01 10.00
C VAL A 664 -20.19 10.21 10.82
N TYR A 665 -19.76 9.98 12.06
CA TYR A 665 -19.51 11.03 13.06
C TYR A 665 -18.06 11.13 13.53
N GLY A 666 -17.23 10.12 13.33
CA GLY A 666 -15.86 10.08 13.85
C GLY A 666 -15.77 9.51 15.28
N GLY A 667 -16.90 9.13 15.88
CA GLY A 667 -16.96 8.59 17.24
C GLY A 667 -18.38 8.18 17.63
N THR A 668 -18.56 7.79 18.89
CA THR A 668 -19.82 7.23 19.42
C THR A 668 -20.55 8.16 20.40
N SER A 669 -19.96 9.32 20.70
CA SER A 669 -20.57 10.36 21.55
C SER A 669 -20.46 11.75 20.89
N PRO A 670 -21.34 12.71 21.26
CA PRO A 670 -21.34 14.05 20.64
C PRO A 670 -20.02 14.81 20.77
N ASP A 671 -19.25 14.59 21.84
CA ASP A 671 -17.95 15.22 22.08
C ASP A 671 -16.81 14.63 21.22
N GLN A 672 -17.04 13.45 20.63
CA GLN A 672 -16.09 12.79 19.72
C GLN A 672 -16.36 13.11 18.25
N VAL A 673 -17.41 13.88 17.93
CA VAL A 673 -17.74 14.19 16.53
C VAL A 673 -16.60 14.99 15.90
N GLY A 674 -15.99 14.41 14.86
CA GLY A 674 -14.73 14.87 14.29
C GLY A 674 -14.87 15.59 12.94
N PRO A 675 -13.98 16.52 12.60
CA PRO A 675 -14.00 17.27 11.33
C PRO A 675 -13.69 16.43 10.08
N GLY A 676 -13.26 15.18 10.25
CA GLY A 676 -12.92 14.25 9.16
C GLY A 676 -13.98 13.18 8.87
N SER A 677 -15.08 13.13 9.64
CA SER A 677 -16.18 12.20 9.41
C SER A 677 -17.11 12.69 8.29
N LEU A 678 -18.07 11.87 7.86
CA LEU A 678 -19.10 12.26 6.88
C LEU A 678 -19.86 13.54 7.32
N TYR A 679 -20.27 13.60 8.59
CA TYR A 679 -20.87 14.80 9.19
C TYR A 679 -19.88 15.97 9.23
N GLY A 680 -18.64 15.72 9.66
CA GLY A 680 -17.61 16.74 9.80
C GLY A 680 -17.27 17.42 8.48
N THR A 681 -17.21 16.68 7.37
CA THR A 681 -16.95 17.24 6.03
C THR A 681 -18.10 18.11 5.56
N ALA A 682 -19.35 17.65 5.69
CA ALA A 682 -20.53 18.46 5.36
C ALA A 682 -20.63 19.73 6.21
N PHE A 683 -20.42 19.62 7.52
CA PHE A 683 -20.38 20.76 8.44
C PHE A 683 -19.32 21.79 8.02
N ARG A 684 -18.09 21.34 7.71
CA ARG A 684 -17.00 22.22 7.30
C ARG A 684 -17.33 22.93 6.00
N TYR A 685 -17.92 22.23 5.03
CA TYR A 685 -18.32 22.84 3.78
C TYR A 685 -19.34 23.96 4.03
N ALA A 686 -20.44 23.65 4.73
CA ALA A 686 -21.49 24.61 5.04
C ALA A 686 -20.96 25.84 5.80
N ASP A 687 -20.12 25.64 6.83
CA ASP A 687 -19.54 26.76 7.57
C ASP A 687 -18.64 27.64 6.67
N LYS A 688 -17.81 27.03 5.83
CA LYS A 688 -16.85 27.76 4.98
C LYS A 688 -17.53 28.52 3.85
N THR A 689 -18.50 27.91 3.18
CA THR A 689 -19.14 28.49 1.99
C THR A 689 -20.36 29.35 2.32
N LEU A 690 -21.13 28.99 3.35
CA LEU A 690 -22.38 29.67 3.69
C LEU A 690 -22.27 30.57 4.93
N HIS A 691 -21.21 30.41 5.73
CA HIS A 691 -21.04 31.13 6.99
C HIS A 691 -19.65 31.77 7.20
N ASN A 692 -18.86 31.91 6.12
CA ASN A 692 -17.53 32.54 6.12
C ASN A 692 -16.53 31.93 7.11
N GLY A 693 -16.67 30.64 7.42
CA GLY A 693 -15.76 29.92 8.30
C GLY A 693 -15.83 30.37 9.76
N ALA A 694 -16.99 30.83 10.26
CA ALA A 694 -17.08 31.41 11.60
C ALA A 694 -16.76 30.39 12.72
N TYR A 695 -17.06 29.11 12.50
CA TYR A 695 -16.72 28.06 13.45
C TYR A 695 -15.37 27.40 13.16
N THR A 696 -15.06 27.17 11.88
CA THR A 696 -13.81 26.55 11.43
C THR A 696 -12.61 27.49 11.52
N GLY A 697 -12.84 28.80 11.64
CA GLY A 697 -11.82 29.84 11.77
C GLY A 697 -11.13 30.22 10.46
N SER A 698 -11.49 29.60 9.34
CA SER A 698 -10.91 29.85 8.03
C SER A 698 -11.87 29.41 6.93
N VAL A 699 -11.86 30.10 5.79
CA VAL A 699 -12.53 29.64 4.55
C VAL A 699 -11.67 28.66 3.76
N ASP A 700 -10.38 28.51 4.10
CA ASP A 700 -9.51 27.52 3.46
C ASP A 700 -10.01 26.10 3.76
N GLN A 701 -10.26 25.29 2.73
CA GLN A 701 -10.74 23.91 2.87
C GLN A 701 -9.81 23.02 3.72
N GLY A 702 -8.49 23.23 3.65
CA GLY A 702 -7.49 22.44 4.36
C GLY A 702 -7.28 22.86 5.83
N VAL A 703 -7.82 24.01 6.24
CA VAL A 703 -7.59 24.57 7.58
C VAL A 703 -8.89 24.61 8.39
N SER A 704 -8.92 23.97 9.54
CA SER A 704 -10.06 24.01 10.47
C SER A 704 -9.59 23.95 11.92
N ASP A 705 -10.22 24.74 12.81
CA ASP A 705 -10.08 24.55 14.27
C ASP A 705 -10.54 23.13 14.63
N PRO A 706 -9.70 22.30 15.28
CA PRO A 706 -10.08 20.96 15.71
C PRO A 706 -11.33 20.92 16.61
N ARG A 707 -11.67 22.04 17.26
CA ARG A 707 -12.85 22.19 18.15
C ARG A 707 -14.05 22.84 17.46
N ALA A 708 -14.01 23.04 16.14
CA ALA A 708 -15.06 23.73 15.39
C ALA A 708 -16.44 23.08 15.59
N VAL A 709 -16.52 21.74 15.48
CA VAL A 709 -17.76 20.97 15.66
C VAL A 709 -18.30 21.13 17.08
N ALA A 710 -17.46 20.93 18.10
CA ALA A 710 -17.86 21.07 19.50
C ALA A 710 -18.34 22.50 19.84
N THR A 711 -17.70 23.51 19.23
CA THR A 711 -18.09 24.92 19.37
C THR A 711 -19.45 25.18 18.73
N TYR A 712 -19.67 24.63 17.54
CA TYR A 712 -20.94 24.69 16.84
C TYR A 712 -22.07 24.04 17.64
N PHE A 713 -21.86 22.83 18.15
CA PHE A 713 -22.86 22.13 18.97
C PHE A 713 -23.24 22.93 20.21
N ARG A 714 -22.27 23.57 20.86
CA ARG A 714 -22.51 24.46 22.00
C ARG A 714 -23.29 25.71 21.59
N ALA A 715 -23.03 26.28 20.42
CA ALA A 715 -23.75 27.45 19.95
C ALA A 715 -25.23 27.11 19.69
N VAL A 716 -25.51 26.01 18.98
CA VAL A 716 -26.87 25.54 18.70
C VAL A 716 -27.61 25.17 19.97
N SER A 717 -26.96 24.47 20.92
CA SER A 717 -27.59 24.15 22.21
C SER A 717 -27.88 25.38 23.08
N ASN A 718 -27.16 26.48 22.86
CA ASN A 718 -27.42 27.79 23.48
C ASN A 718 -28.40 28.66 22.67
N GLY A 719 -29.03 28.13 21.61
CA GLY A 719 -30.07 28.79 20.83
C GLY A 719 -29.59 29.56 19.60
N ALA A 720 -28.37 29.32 19.12
CA ALA A 720 -27.97 29.80 17.79
C ALA A 720 -28.72 29.05 16.69
N ASP A 721 -28.99 29.74 15.58
CA ASP A 721 -29.59 29.10 14.40
C ASP A 721 -28.63 28.06 13.81
N PRO A 722 -29.12 26.86 13.43
CA PRO A 722 -28.31 25.88 12.73
C PRO A 722 -27.77 26.40 11.39
N LEU A 723 -26.61 25.93 10.98
CA LEU A 723 -26.07 26.17 9.63
C LEU A 723 -27.03 25.61 8.57
N ASP A 724 -27.00 26.18 7.36
CA ASP A 724 -27.89 25.79 6.25
C ASP A 724 -27.39 24.51 5.54
N PHE A 725 -27.44 23.39 6.26
CA PHE A 725 -27.25 22.06 5.71
C PHE A 725 -28.08 21.00 6.45
N ILE A 726 -28.35 19.87 5.79
CA ILE A 726 -28.96 18.68 6.41
C ILE A 726 -28.20 17.45 5.93
N LEU A 727 -27.67 16.65 6.86
CA LEU A 727 -27.17 15.30 6.61
C LEU A 727 -28.30 14.31 6.85
N TYR A 728 -28.60 13.49 5.85
CA TYR A 728 -29.59 12.44 5.95
C TYR A 728 -28.94 11.10 6.31
N VAL A 729 -29.48 10.42 7.31
CA VAL A 729 -28.95 9.15 7.83
C VAL A 729 -30.09 8.12 7.97
N PRO A 730 -29.78 6.80 8.02
CA PRO A 730 -30.82 5.80 8.28
C PRO A 730 -31.35 5.92 9.72
N ALA A 731 -32.52 5.32 9.96
CA ALA A 731 -33.15 5.30 11.28
C ALA A 731 -32.19 4.75 12.35
N GLY A 732 -32.17 5.40 13.53
CA GLY A 732 -31.30 5.04 14.65
C GLY A 732 -29.94 5.75 14.67
N PHE A 733 -29.58 6.50 13.62
CA PHE A 733 -28.32 7.24 13.53
C PHE A 733 -28.47 8.75 13.76
N GLY A 734 -29.66 9.28 14.04
CA GLY A 734 -29.90 10.71 14.28
C GLY A 734 -29.46 11.22 15.65
N SER A 735 -29.01 10.32 16.53
CA SER A 735 -28.52 10.66 17.86
C SER A 735 -27.31 9.83 18.27
N LEU A 736 -26.42 10.41 19.08
CA LEU A 736 -25.31 9.72 19.72
C LEU A 736 -25.47 9.78 21.23
N ALA A 737 -25.37 8.64 21.91
CA ALA A 737 -25.58 8.52 23.36
C ALA A 737 -26.89 9.20 23.83
N GLY A 738 -27.96 9.06 23.05
CA GLY A 738 -29.27 9.67 23.33
C GLY A 738 -29.38 11.18 23.09
N THR A 739 -28.31 11.82 22.58
CA THR A 739 -28.29 13.25 22.25
C THR A 739 -28.47 13.44 20.75
N LYS A 740 -29.49 14.21 20.35
CA LYS A 740 -29.73 14.55 18.94
C LYS A 740 -28.57 15.37 18.38
N ILE A 741 -28.08 14.99 17.20
CA ILE A 741 -27.02 15.73 16.50
C ILE A 741 -27.65 16.87 15.67
N PRO A 742 -27.15 18.12 15.77
CA PRO A 742 -27.62 19.23 14.93
C PRO A 742 -27.49 18.91 13.43
N ASN A 743 -28.45 19.36 12.62
CA ASN A 743 -28.42 19.21 11.15
C ASN A 743 -28.47 17.77 10.64
N VAL A 744 -28.97 16.83 11.46
CA VAL A 744 -29.17 15.44 11.05
C VAL A 744 -30.66 15.11 11.01
N GLU A 745 -31.09 14.47 9.93
CA GLU A 745 -32.44 13.94 9.75
C GLU A 745 -32.40 12.44 9.45
N GLU A 746 -33.14 11.66 10.21
CA GLU A 746 -33.34 10.24 9.91
C GLU A 746 -34.37 10.08 8.79
N THR A 747 -34.08 9.21 7.84
CA THR A 747 -34.96 8.95 6.71
C THR A 747 -34.94 7.47 6.31
N ASN A 748 -36.06 7.02 5.73
CA ASN A 748 -36.19 5.71 5.09
C ASN A 748 -36.24 5.84 3.56
N ASP A 749 -36.04 7.04 3.00
CA ASP A 749 -35.94 7.28 1.55
C ASP A 749 -34.52 6.88 1.08
N PRO A 750 -34.36 5.77 0.32
CA PRO A 750 -33.06 5.31 -0.12
C PRO A 750 -32.32 6.34 -0.98
N GLY A 751 -33.05 7.25 -1.65
CA GLY A 751 -32.46 8.34 -2.44
C GLY A 751 -31.81 9.46 -1.61
N ARG A 752 -32.04 9.49 -0.29
CA ARG A 752 -31.49 10.49 0.63
C ARG A 752 -30.49 9.93 1.63
N ILE A 753 -30.48 8.62 1.86
CA ILE A 753 -29.59 8.04 2.88
C ILE A 753 -28.11 8.35 2.55
N PHE A 754 -27.39 8.92 3.52
CA PHE A 754 -26.02 9.41 3.39
C PHE A 754 -25.80 10.47 2.31
N THR A 755 -26.78 11.35 2.10
CA THR A 755 -26.61 12.59 1.33
C THR A 755 -26.55 13.81 2.25
N ALA A 756 -25.87 14.86 1.79
CA ALA A 756 -25.86 16.17 2.45
C ALA A 756 -26.48 17.21 1.51
N HIS A 757 -27.48 17.94 2.02
CA HIS A 757 -28.18 18.98 1.26
C HIS A 757 -27.79 20.33 1.82
N PHE A 758 -27.36 21.26 0.95
CA PHE A 758 -26.89 22.60 1.31
C PHE A 758 -27.79 23.67 0.68
N ALA A 759 -27.78 24.87 1.26
CA ALA A 759 -28.45 26.05 0.70
C ALA A 759 -29.94 25.81 0.39
N GLY A 760 -30.68 25.21 1.32
CA GLY A 760 -32.07 24.81 1.11
C GLY A 760 -32.30 23.71 0.04
N GLY A 761 -31.28 22.90 -0.24
CA GLY A 761 -31.32 21.79 -1.21
C GLY A 761 -30.95 22.16 -2.64
N GLN A 762 -30.30 23.31 -2.85
CA GLN A 762 -29.77 23.71 -4.17
C GLN A 762 -28.54 22.92 -4.57
N GLU A 763 -27.77 22.45 -3.58
CA GLU A 763 -26.60 21.61 -3.76
C GLU A 763 -26.78 20.34 -2.93
N ILE A 764 -26.44 19.19 -3.51
CA ILE A 764 -26.59 17.87 -2.91
C ILE A 764 -25.31 17.10 -3.15
N TRP A 765 -24.71 16.59 -2.07
CA TRP A 765 -23.61 15.64 -2.08
C TRP A 765 -24.09 14.24 -1.72
#